data_AF-A0A367K161-F1
#
_entry.id   AF-A0A367K161-F1
#
_cell.length_a   1.000
_cell.length_b   1.000
_cell.length_c   1.000
_cell.angle_alpha   90.00
_cell.angle_beta   90.00
_cell.angle_gamma   90.00
#
_symmetry.space_group_name_H-M   'P 1'
#
loop_
_entity.id
_entity.type
_entity.pdbx_description
1 polymer ?
#
loop_
_entity_poly.entity_id
_entity_poly.type
_entity_poly.pdbx_seq_one_letter_code
_entity_poly.pdbx_strand_id
1 'polypeptide(L)'
;MVKKVVDSRVHTLIKNCVQTKHRSFFVIVGDKGRDQVVNLHWLLSQAQVTSRPSVLWCYKKELGFTSHRKKREAKIKKDIKRGIREVNQEDPFELFITVTNIRYTYYKETQKILGNTYGMCILQDFEAITPNTLARTIETVEGGGMVVLLLKSMSSLKQLYTMTMDVHSRYRTEAHNDVVARFNERFILSLTSCETCLVVDDELNVLPISMGKNVKPLAVKASDEQSPEEIELAELKESLKETEPVASLVKNARTIDQAKAVLTFIEAISEKSLRSTVALTAARGRGKSAALGIAMASAVAYGYSNIFVTSPSPENLKTLFEFVFKTFDALGYEEHLDYDIVQSTNPEFNKAIVRVNIFKQHRQTIQYIQPQDAHVLGQAELVVIDEAAAIPLPLVRKLLGPYLVFMASTINGYEGTGRSLSLKLIQQLREQSRGIVGKKTDDDTDGIVVGRNMEVKKTEGSMSLGGRTLKEVKLEEPIRYAPNDPVEKWLNKVLCLDANIVSKNIQGCPHPSECELYYVNRDTLFSYHPVSETFLQRMMSLYVASHYKNSPNDLQLMSDAPAHHLFVLLPPVNEKTSSLPDPLVVIQVCLEGEISRQTVMNSLARGQRPAGDMIPWLIAQQYQDDDFASLSGARVVRIATHPDYAKMGYGSRALELLTSFYQGKVSSLSESSGLEEDALPRIEDYELENANIKTEQIKVRDPSKMPALLTKISEKPSHRLDYLGVSYGLTPALHKFWKRAGFVPLYMRQTANDLTGEHTCVMIKALTDTQDARVANSAWLDAFARDFSKRFIHLLSYNFRDFTAVNALSVLDAAKQGEDPEAEGEKQLDKERLHTLFSPYDLKRLESYANNMVDYHVILDMIPTIAELYFRGEMPADIKLSGVQSAILLGIGLQRKSVDDLQKELSLASNQVLALFVKIVKKFSQYFTKVEEKAIEASIPKPSKKETSDESGKRDIADEEAWQPLAEDVDEDLEKAGNEVLDELKAKQRELIDSLDLSKYAIGGTDDDWAAAEQRVKSLSSGKKTGVNSVISIKNEKSSKKRKLESAQQLAEKEKKRQEGKIKLSKKARKS
;
A
#
# COMPACT_ATOMS: atom_id res chain seq x y z
N MET A 1 -39.04 8.49 47.78
CA MET A 1 -38.22 9.29 46.84
C MET A 1 -38.23 10.73 47.30
N VAL A 2 -37.06 11.30 47.63
CA VAL A 2 -36.93 12.72 47.97
C VAL A 2 -37.05 13.51 46.66
N LYS A 3 -38.04 14.40 46.53
CA LYS A 3 -38.17 15.29 45.38
C LYS A 3 -37.10 16.38 45.50
N LYS A 4 -36.00 16.20 44.78
CA LYS A 4 -34.91 17.19 44.68
C LYS A 4 -35.08 18.00 43.40
N VAL A 5 -34.90 19.32 43.50
CA VAL A 5 -34.93 20.21 42.33
C VAL A 5 -33.64 19.98 41.55
N VAL A 6 -33.78 19.61 40.27
CA VAL A 6 -32.63 19.48 39.35
C VAL A 6 -32.03 20.85 39.11
N ASP A 7 -30.71 20.90 38.99
CA ASP A 7 -29.99 22.13 38.71
C ASP A 7 -30.47 22.77 37.38
N SER A 8 -30.81 24.06 37.42
CA SER A 8 -31.37 24.79 36.27
C SER A 8 -30.40 24.84 35.08
N ARG A 9 -29.10 24.68 35.31
CA ARG A 9 -28.05 24.68 34.28
C ARG A 9 -28.21 23.51 33.29
N VAL A 10 -28.58 22.33 33.76
CA VAL A 10 -28.79 21.13 32.91
C VAL A 10 -29.87 21.41 31.87
N HIS A 11 -31.02 21.89 32.33
CA HIS A 11 -32.15 22.19 31.46
C HIS A 11 -31.89 23.40 30.55
N THR A 12 -31.19 24.42 31.05
CA THR A 12 -30.82 25.61 30.26
C THR A 12 -29.86 25.26 29.12
N LEU A 13 -28.86 24.42 29.38
CA LEU A 13 -27.92 23.98 28.37
C LEU A 13 -28.61 23.21 27.24
N ILE A 14 -29.52 22.27 27.59
CA ILE A 14 -30.29 21.50 26.61
C ILE A 14 -31.13 22.44 25.73
N LYS A 15 -31.86 23.38 26.33
CA LYS A 15 -32.68 24.35 25.57
C LYS A 15 -31.85 25.22 24.63
N ASN A 16 -30.73 25.76 25.11
CA ASN A 16 -29.83 26.55 24.30
C ASN A 16 -29.31 25.75 23.10
N CYS A 17 -28.87 24.50 23.32
CA CYS A 17 -28.34 23.64 22.26
C CYS A 17 -29.41 23.26 21.22
N VAL A 18 -30.65 23.00 21.65
CA VAL A 18 -31.77 22.76 20.73
C VAL A 18 -32.07 24.00 19.90
N GLN A 19 -32.09 25.18 20.52
CA GLN A 19 -32.36 26.45 19.84
C GLN A 19 -31.28 26.83 18.82
N THR A 20 -30.00 26.62 19.15
CA THR A 20 -28.88 26.91 18.24
C THR A 20 -28.57 25.75 17.29
N LYS A 21 -29.26 24.61 17.40
CA LYS A 21 -28.92 23.35 16.70
C LYS A 21 -27.46 22.91 16.94
N HIS A 22 -26.92 23.15 18.13
CA HIS A 22 -25.61 22.67 18.58
C HIS A 22 -25.74 21.35 19.36
N ARG A 23 -24.66 20.58 19.48
CA ARG A 23 -24.68 19.35 20.30
C ARG A 23 -24.34 19.66 21.75
N SER A 24 -24.94 18.91 22.67
CA SER A 24 -24.61 18.95 24.09
C SER A 24 -23.82 17.71 24.51
N PHE A 25 -22.89 17.86 25.46
CA PHE A 25 -22.05 16.77 25.96
C PHE A 25 -22.20 16.64 27.48
N PHE A 26 -22.64 15.48 27.95
CA PHE A 26 -22.84 15.19 29.37
C PHE A 26 -21.93 14.05 29.83
N VAL A 27 -21.24 14.26 30.94
CA VAL A 27 -20.45 13.23 31.63
C VAL A 27 -21.13 12.93 32.96
N ILE A 28 -21.66 11.72 33.12
CA ILE A 28 -22.34 11.30 34.35
C ILE A 28 -21.38 10.44 35.16
N VAL A 29 -21.13 10.84 36.41
CA VAL A 29 -20.26 10.13 37.35
C VAL A 29 -21.12 9.45 38.41
N GLY A 30 -21.10 8.12 38.38
CA GLY A 30 -21.66 7.27 39.43
C GLY A 30 -22.35 5.99 38.92
N ASP A 31 -22.80 5.18 39.86
CA ASP A 31 -23.30 3.83 39.57
C ASP A 31 -24.76 3.82 39.08
N LYS A 32 -25.52 4.89 39.37
CA LYS A 32 -26.92 5.06 38.95
C LYS A 32 -27.06 5.91 37.68
N GLY A 33 -25.98 6.12 36.93
CA GLY A 33 -26.02 6.91 35.70
C GLY A 33 -27.03 6.42 34.65
N ARG A 34 -27.38 5.13 34.64
CA ARG A 34 -28.40 4.56 33.74
C ARG A 34 -29.80 5.13 33.97
N ASP A 35 -30.17 5.38 35.22
CA ASP A 35 -31.48 5.94 35.56
C ASP A 35 -31.54 7.41 35.13
N GLN A 36 -30.41 8.13 35.24
CA GLN A 36 -30.31 9.54 34.86
C GLN A 36 -30.37 9.76 33.34
N VAL A 37 -29.94 8.78 32.54
CA VAL A 37 -30.13 8.80 31.08
C VAL A 37 -31.61 8.97 30.70
N VAL A 38 -32.52 8.36 31.46
CA VAL A 38 -33.97 8.47 31.22
C VAL A 38 -34.44 9.90 31.44
N ASN A 39 -34.00 10.51 32.54
CA ASN A 39 -34.34 11.89 32.89
C ASN A 39 -33.82 12.87 31.84
N LEU A 40 -32.58 12.70 31.38
CA LEU A 40 -32.01 13.51 30.31
C LEU A 40 -32.76 13.35 28.99
N HIS A 41 -33.07 12.12 28.59
CA HIS A 41 -33.85 11.86 27.38
C HIS A 41 -35.25 12.50 27.45
N TRP A 42 -35.89 12.47 28.62
CA TRP A 42 -37.16 13.13 28.85
C TRP A 42 -37.05 14.65 28.73
N LEU A 43 -36.02 15.27 29.34
CA LEU A 43 -35.75 16.70 29.21
C LEU A 43 -35.49 17.12 27.75
N LEU A 44 -34.73 16.32 27.00
CA LEU A 44 -34.48 16.54 25.58
C LEU A 44 -35.78 16.46 24.75
N SER A 45 -36.61 15.45 25.03
CA SER A 45 -37.90 15.26 24.37
C SER A 45 -38.87 16.41 24.67
N GLN A 46 -38.76 17.07 25.82
CA GLN A 46 -39.56 18.27 26.14
C GLN A 46 -39.04 19.53 25.47
N ALA A 47 -37.73 19.63 25.23
CA ALA A 47 -37.12 20.78 24.59
C ALA A 47 -37.30 20.77 23.06
N GLN A 48 -37.39 19.58 22.44
CA GLN A 48 -37.62 19.44 21.00
C GLN A 48 -39.13 19.49 20.66
N VAL A 49 -39.49 20.23 19.61
CA VAL A 49 -40.87 20.32 19.09
C VAL A 49 -41.19 19.15 18.13
N THR A 50 -40.17 18.42 17.68
CA THR A 50 -40.23 17.33 16.71
C THR A 50 -40.51 15.96 17.35
N SER A 51 -40.62 14.91 16.52
CA SER A 51 -40.73 13.51 16.96
C SER A 51 -39.66 13.13 17.99
N ARG A 52 -39.99 12.20 18.90
CA ARG A 52 -39.07 11.70 19.93
C ARG A 52 -37.71 11.28 19.32
N PRO A 53 -36.58 11.71 19.92
CA PRO A 53 -35.26 11.44 19.37
C PRO A 53 -34.93 9.94 19.41
N SER A 54 -34.23 9.46 18.37
CA SER A 54 -33.69 8.10 18.35
C SER A 54 -32.42 8.02 19.19
N VAL A 55 -32.18 6.84 19.79
CA VAL A 55 -31.08 6.65 20.74
C VAL A 55 -30.09 5.61 20.20
N LEU A 56 -28.81 5.95 20.23
CA LEU A 56 -27.70 5.04 19.98
C LEU A 56 -27.09 4.60 21.32
N TRP A 57 -27.08 3.30 21.60
CA TRP A 57 -26.47 2.75 22.82
C TRP A 57 -25.24 1.92 22.47
N CYS A 58 -24.06 2.42 22.86
CA CYS A 58 -22.77 1.79 22.62
C CYS A 58 -22.21 1.16 23.90
N TYR A 59 -21.76 -0.10 23.78
CA TYR A 59 -21.28 -0.90 24.91
C TYR A 59 -20.22 -1.92 24.48
N LYS A 60 -19.43 -2.41 25.45
CA LYS A 60 -18.32 -3.35 25.24
C LYS A 60 -18.78 -4.81 25.13
N LYS A 61 -19.38 -5.33 26.20
CA LYS A 61 -19.84 -6.74 26.29
C LYS A 61 -21.16 -6.85 27.03
N GLU A 62 -21.28 -6.24 28.20
CA GLU A 62 -22.44 -6.38 29.09
C GLU A 62 -23.27 -5.09 29.18
N LEU A 63 -24.54 -5.17 28.84
CA LEU A 63 -25.52 -4.10 29.02
C LEU A 63 -26.11 -4.05 30.43
N GLY A 64 -25.98 -5.12 31.22
CA GLY A 64 -26.73 -5.31 32.48
C GLY A 64 -28.24 -5.55 32.30
N PHE A 65 -28.75 -5.49 31.06
CA PHE A 65 -30.11 -5.87 30.68
C PHE A 65 -30.12 -6.54 29.30
N THR A 66 -31.22 -7.21 28.94
CA THR A 66 -31.35 -7.85 27.62
C THR A 66 -31.91 -6.88 26.60
N SER A 67 -31.29 -6.74 25.42
CA SER A 67 -31.80 -5.96 24.29
C SER A 67 -33.03 -6.59 23.63
N HIS A 68 -33.25 -7.91 23.81
CA HIS A 68 -34.39 -8.61 23.24
C HIS A 68 -35.68 -8.33 24.02
N ARG A 69 -36.60 -7.58 23.40
CA ARG A 69 -37.93 -7.24 23.95
C ARG A 69 -38.69 -8.47 24.47
N LYS A 70 -38.79 -9.55 23.68
CA LYS A 70 -39.48 -10.80 24.08
C LYS A 70 -38.87 -11.46 25.32
N LYS A 71 -37.53 -11.54 25.40
CA LYS A 71 -36.84 -12.12 26.56
C LYS A 71 -37.08 -11.28 27.82
N ARG A 72 -37.15 -9.96 27.67
CA ARG A 72 -37.44 -9.05 28.78
C ARG A 72 -38.88 -9.17 29.26
N GLU A 73 -39.86 -9.13 28.36
CA GLU A 73 -41.27 -9.33 28.71
C GLU A 73 -41.48 -10.68 29.40
N ALA A 74 -40.79 -11.74 28.95
CA ALA A 74 -40.82 -13.04 29.62
C ALA A 74 -40.21 -13.01 31.02
N LYS A 75 -39.10 -12.28 31.22
CA LYS A 75 -38.50 -12.06 32.55
C LYS A 75 -39.45 -11.29 33.47
N ILE A 76 -40.01 -10.17 33.01
CA ILE A 76 -40.96 -9.35 33.78
C ILE A 76 -42.19 -10.20 34.16
N LYS A 77 -42.78 -10.93 33.22
CA LYS A 77 -43.90 -11.86 33.50
C LYS A 77 -43.51 -12.94 34.51
N LYS A 78 -42.27 -13.45 34.47
CA LYS A 78 -41.77 -14.43 35.44
C LYS A 78 -41.59 -13.81 36.82
N ASP A 79 -41.12 -12.58 36.91
CA ASP A 79 -40.90 -11.87 38.18
C ASP A 79 -42.23 -11.45 38.82
N ILE A 80 -43.24 -11.07 38.02
CA ILE A 80 -44.63 -10.86 38.46
C ILE A 80 -45.23 -12.18 38.97
N LYS A 81 -45.07 -13.29 38.23
CA LYS A 81 -45.53 -14.61 38.68
C LYS A 81 -44.86 -15.09 39.98
N ARG A 82 -43.64 -14.63 40.25
CA ARG A 82 -42.89 -14.92 41.48
C ARG A 82 -43.26 -13.98 42.64
N GLY A 83 -44.08 -12.95 42.40
CA GLY A 83 -44.45 -11.96 43.40
C GLY A 83 -43.33 -10.98 43.78
N ILE A 84 -42.27 -10.88 42.98
CA ILE A 84 -41.14 -9.96 43.24
C ILE A 84 -41.50 -8.53 42.80
N ARG A 85 -42.42 -8.40 41.82
CA ARG A 85 -42.88 -7.12 41.27
C ARG A 85 -44.40 -7.07 41.25
N GLU A 86 -44.95 -5.89 41.52
CA GLU A 86 -46.38 -5.61 41.32
C GLU A 86 -46.72 -5.55 39.82
N VAL A 87 -47.97 -5.89 39.47
CA VAL A 87 -48.40 -6.03 38.06
C VAL A 87 -48.28 -4.72 37.26
N ASN A 88 -48.40 -3.56 37.92
CA ASN A 88 -48.40 -2.24 37.28
C ASN A 88 -47.17 -1.37 37.63
N GLN A 89 -46.20 -1.90 38.37
CA GLN A 89 -45.01 -1.14 38.73
C GLN A 89 -43.95 -1.30 37.65
N GLU A 90 -43.91 -0.37 36.70
CA GLU A 90 -42.85 -0.28 35.69
C GLU A 90 -41.76 0.69 36.13
N ASP A 91 -40.52 0.23 36.11
CA ASP A 91 -39.34 1.06 36.29
C ASP A 91 -39.24 2.07 35.12
N PRO A 92 -39.05 3.38 35.36
CA PRO A 92 -38.84 4.38 34.30
C PRO A 92 -37.79 3.96 33.26
N PHE A 93 -36.74 3.24 33.66
CA PHE A 93 -35.73 2.73 32.75
C PHE A 93 -36.25 1.62 31.83
N GLU A 94 -37.09 0.72 32.35
CA GLU A 94 -37.71 -0.34 31.53
C GLU A 94 -38.73 0.22 30.53
N LEU A 95 -39.51 1.23 30.96
CA LEU A 95 -40.41 1.96 30.08
C LEU A 95 -39.64 2.67 28.96
N PHE A 96 -38.55 3.36 29.31
CA PHE A 96 -37.68 4.03 28.36
C PHE A 96 -37.21 3.08 27.25
N ILE A 97 -36.65 1.93 27.61
CA ILE A 97 -36.12 1.00 26.62
C ILE A 97 -37.24 0.37 25.76
N THR A 98 -38.42 0.17 26.31
CA THR A 98 -39.53 -0.49 25.59
C THR A 98 -40.20 0.45 24.58
N VAL A 99 -40.26 1.74 24.91
CA VAL A 99 -40.99 2.76 24.14
C VAL A 99 -40.07 3.46 23.14
N THR A 100 -38.81 3.67 23.46
CA THR A 100 -37.88 4.43 22.60
C THR A 100 -37.23 3.54 21.54
N ASN A 101 -36.92 4.14 20.39
CA ASN A 101 -36.20 3.47 19.33
C ASN A 101 -34.69 3.51 19.63
N ILE A 102 -34.20 2.44 20.27
CA ILE A 102 -32.79 2.29 20.65
C ILE A 102 -32.08 1.34 19.70
N ARG A 103 -30.99 1.81 19.09
CA ARG A 103 -30.05 0.95 18.37
C ARG A 103 -28.88 0.55 19.28
N TYR A 104 -28.78 -0.75 19.54
CA TYR A 104 -27.66 -1.33 20.29
C TYR A 104 -26.50 -1.66 19.36
N THR A 105 -25.31 -1.17 19.67
CA THR A 105 -24.11 -1.41 18.85
C THR A 105 -22.90 -1.68 19.75
N TYR A 106 -22.12 -2.71 19.44
CA TYR A 106 -20.84 -2.93 20.10
C TYR A 106 -19.81 -1.88 19.66
N TYR A 107 -18.87 -1.50 20.54
CA TYR A 107 -17.79 -0.58 20.15
C TYR A 107 -17.01 -1.04 18.90
N LYS A 108 -16.82 -2.36 18.75
CA LYS A 108 -16.17 -2.97 17.58
C LYS A 108 -16.97 -2.82 16.28
N GLU A 109 -18.28 -2.65 16.36
CA GLU A 109 -19.21 -2.59 15.23
C GLU A 109 -19.67 -1.16 14.90
N THR A 110 -19.03 -0.15 15.46
CA THR A 110 -19.32 1.28 15.21
C THR A 110 -19.18 1.70 13.74
N GLN A 111 -18.68 0.84 12.85
CA GLN A 111 -18.68 1.09 11.40
C GLN A 111 -20.07 0.91 10.77
N LYS A 112 -20.95 0.10 11.38
CA LYS A 112 -22.30 -0.19 10.84
C LYS A 112 -23.31 0.94 11.07
N ILE A 113 -22.97 1.90 11.94
CA ILE A 113 -23.85 3.04 12.24
C ILE A 113 -23.58 4.24 11.34
N LEU A 114 -22.52 4.19 10.54
CA LEU A 114 -22.17 5.22 9.57
C LEU A 114 -23.32 5.39 8.56
N GLY A 115 -23.55 6.64 8.14
CA GLY A 115 -24.69 7.00 7.30
C GLY A 115 -26.00 7.24 8.06
N ASN A 116 -26.16 6.71 9.27
CA ASN A 116 -27.33 7.00 10.11
C ASN A 116 -27.10 8.24 10.99
N THR A 117 -28.20 8.81 11.50
CA THR A 117 -28.22 9.96 12.40
C THR A 117 -29.10 9.65 13.61
N TYR A 118 -28.68 10.08 14.80
CA TYR A 118 -29.38 9.87 16.07
C TYR A 118 -29.56 11.17 16.85
N GLY A 119 -30.60 11.26 17.67
CA GLY A 119 -30.82 12.40 18.56
C GLY A 119 -30.04 12.30 19.88
N MET A 120 -29.77 11.08 20.35
CA MET A 120 -29.02 10.84 21.60
C MET A 120 -28.03 9.69 21.43
N CYS A 121 -26.80 9.86 21.90
CA CYS A 121 -25.77 8.82 21.91
C CYS A 121 -25.30 8.54 23.35
N ILE A 122 -25.31 7.27 23.75
CA ILE A 122 -24.91 6.82 25.08
C ILE A 122 -23.66 5.95 24.95
N LEU A 123 -22.60 6.37 25.63
CA LEU A 123 -21.32 5.67 25.73
C LEU A 123 -21.20 5.09 27.13
N GLN A 124 -21.35 3.77 27.25
CA GLN A 124 -21.44 3.11 28.55
C GLN A 124 -20.08 2.84 29.22
N ASP A 125 -19.07 2.37 28.49
CA ASP A 125 -17.84 1.85 29.08
C ASP A 125 -16.62 2.68 28.64
N PHE A 126 -16.14 3.60 29.49
CA PHE A 126 -15.00 4.48 29.17
C PHE A 126 -13.70 3.71 28.84
N GLU A 127 -13.43 2.60 29.54
CA GLU A 127 -12.24 1.74 29.34
C GLU A 127 -12.05 1.19 27.91
N ALA A 128 -13.16 1.10 27.15
CA ALA A 128 -13.18 0.55 25.80
C ALA A 128 -13.27 1.64 24.71
N ILE A 129 -13.41 2.91 25.09
CA ILE A 129 -13.55 4.00 24.13
C ILE A 129 -12.19 4.31 23.53
N THR A 130 -12.08 4.16 22.23
CA THR A 130 -10.93 4.62 21.45
C THR A 130 -11.24 5.98 20.80
N PRO A 131 -10.22 6.79 20.48
CA PRO A 131 -10.38 8.04 19.74
C PRO A 131 -11.24 7.89 18.47
N ASN A 132 -11.05 6.80 17.72
CA ASN A 132 -11.80 6.51 16.50
C ASN A 132 -13.28 6.18 16.79
N THR A 133 -13.56 5.38 17.83
CA THR A 133 -14.96 5.13 18.22
C THR A 133 -15.66 6.39 18.67
N LEU A 134 -14.96 7.26 19.41
CA LEU A 134 -15.48 8.53 19.90
C LEU A 134 -15.86 9.45 18.72
N ALA A 135 -14.97 9.59 17.74
CA ALA A 135 -15.25 10.35 16.52
C ALA A 135 -16.49 9.83 15.78
N ARG A 136 -16.56 8.51 15.55
CA ARG A 136 -17.69 7.87 14.85
C ARG A 136 -19.03 8.10 15.54
N THR A 137 -19.07 7.98 16.87
CA THR A 137 -20.32 8.11 17.62
C THR A 137 -20.78 9.56 17.70
N ILE A 138 -19.88 10.50 18.00
CA ILE A 138 -20.23 11.92 18.16
C ILE A 138 -20.70 12.52 16.83
N GLU A 139 -20.06 12.18 15.71
CA GLU A 139 -20.47 12.63 14.37
C GLU A 139 -21.87 12.14 13.94
N THR A 140 -22.38 11.05 14.53
CA THR A 140 -23.73 10.54 14.22
C THR A 140 -24.84 11.27 14.94
N VAL A 141 -24.52 12.17 15.87
CA VAL A 141 -25.52 12.94 16.60
C VAL A 141 -25.91 14.19 15.81
N GLU A 142 -27.20 14.49 15.74
CA GLU A 142 -27.72 15.71 15.11
C GLU A 142 -27.63 16.94 16.02
N GLY A 143 -27.75 18.13 15.41
CA GLY A 143 -27.83 19.40 16.12
C GLY A 143 -29.05 19.46 17.02
N GLY A 144 -28.87 19.95 18.24
CA GLY A 144 -29.87 19.87 19.31
C GLY A 144 -29.91 18.50 20.01
N GLY A 145 -29.12 17.53 19.59
CA GLY A 145 -28.97 16.24 20.25
C GLY A 145 -28.00 16.27 21.45
N MET A 146 -27.83 15.12 22.10
CA MET A 146 -26.89 14.97 23.22
C MET A 146 -26.00 13.73 23.10
N VAL A 147 -24.78 13.87 23.61
CA VAL A 147 -23.83 12.77 23.85
C VAL A 147 -23.70 12.59 25.35
N VAL A 148 -23.93 11.36 25.85
CA VAL A 148 -23.80 11.00 27.26
C VAL A 148 -22.68 9.99 27.44
N LEU A 149 -21.70 10.32 28.27
CA LEU A 149 -20.64 9.43 28.71
C LEU A 149 -20.92 8.99 30.15
N LEU A 150 -20.98 7.68 30.38
CA LEU A 150 -21.15 7.11 31.72
C LEU A 150 -19.79 6.74 32.31
N LEU A 151 -19.54 7.22 33.53
CA LEU A 151 -18.40 6.86 34.36
C LEU A 151 -18.92 6.18 35.62
N LYS A 152 -18.30 5.08 36.04
CA LYS A 152 -18.63 4.40 37.31
C LYS A 152 -18.27 5.30 38.50
N SER A 153 -18.83 4.99 39.66
CA SER A 153 -18.50 5.71 40.89
C SER A 153 -17.00 5.69 41.18
N MET A 154 -16.43 6.87 41.42
CA MET A 154 -15.03 7.11 41.73
C MET A 154 -14.95 8.16 42.85
N SER A 155 -13.84 8.23 43.59
CA SER A 155 -13.65 9.26 44.64
C SER A 155 -13.02 10.55 44.09
N SER A 156 -12.27 10.44 42.98
CA SER A 156 -11.62 11.54 42.27
C SER A 156 -11.65 11.30 40.76
N LEU A 157 -11.83 12.36 39.95
CA LEU A 157 -11.67 12.24 38.49
C LEU A 157 -10.21 12.01 38.08
N LYS A 158 -9.24 12.32 38.95
CA LYS A 158 -7.82 12.00 38.72
C LYS A 158 -7.56 10.49 38.69
N GLN A 159 -8.43 9.65 39.27
CA GLN A 159 -8.33 8.18 39.15
C GLN A 159 -8.44 7.69 37.71
N LEU A 160 -9.04 8.48 36.82
CA LEU A 160 -9.10 8.17 35.40
C LEU A 160 -7.73 8.33 34.71
N TYR A 161 -6.78 9.06 35.31
CA TYR A 161 -5.42 9.21 34.77
C TYR A 161 -4.60 7.92 34.92
N THR A 162 -4.92 7.10 35.92
CA THR A 162 -4.25 5.82 36.19
C THR A 162 -5.04 4.62 35.67
N MET A 163 -6.25 4.85 35.15
CA MET A 163 -7.10 3.78 34.62
C MET A 163 -6.49 3.16 33.36
N THR A 164 -6.19 1.86 33.42
CA THR A 164 -5.75 1.09 32.25
C THR A 164 -6.93 0.81 31.32
N MET A 165 -6.75 1.08 30.03
CA MET A 165 -7.71 0.83 28.96
C MET A 165 -7.48 -0.55 28.35
N ASP A 166 -8.49 -1.11 27.70
CA ASP A 166 -8.37 -2.42 27.04
C ASP A 166 -7.24 -2.45 25.99
N VAL A 167 -7.01 -1.31 25.33
CA VAL A 167 -5.99 -1.18 24.29
C VAL A 167 -4.57 -1.30 24.88
N HIS A 168 -4.39 -0.94 26.16
CA HIS A 168 -3.08 -1.01 26.81
C HIS A 168 -2.54 -2.43 26.90
N SER A 169 -3.41 -3.45 26.92
CA SER A 169 -2.98 -4.85 26.80
C SER A 169 -2.20 -5.15 25.51
N ARG A 170 -2.42 -4.38 24.43
CA ARG A 170 -1.71 -4.50 23.15
C ARG A 170 -0.42 -3.71 23.08
N TYR A 171 -0.20 -2.80 24.04
CA TYR A 171 0.95 -1.89 24.06
C TYR A 171 2.06 -2.37 24.99
N ARG A 172 1.77 -3.38 25.82
CA ARG A 172 2.75 -4.02 26.71
C ARG A 172 3.60 -4.99 25.91
N THR A 173 4.91 -4.78 25.94
CA THR A 173 5.92 -5.75 25.51
C THR A 173 6.52 -6.41 26.74
N GLU A 174 7.26 -7.51 26.57
CA GLU A 174 7.92 -8.19 27.69
C GLU A 174 8.93 -7.25 28.39
N ALA A 175 9.68 -6.48 27.61
CA ALA A 175 10.63 -5.48 28.09
C ALA A 175 9.95 -4.23 28.72
N HIS A 176 8.80 -3.80 28.19
CA HIS A 176 8.11 -2.59 28.65
C HIS A 176 6.66 -2.87 29.04
N ASN A 177 6.46 -3.21 30.32
CA ASN A 177 5.13 -3.51 30.88
C ASN A 177 4.37 -2.28 31.40
N ASP A 178 5.09 -1.19 31.69
CA ASP A 178 4.52 -0.03 32.36
C ASP A 178 3.87 0.94 31.37
N VAL A 179 2.54 0.98 31.34
CA VAL A 179 1.76 1.83 30.42
C VAL A 179 1.22 3.03 31.19
N VAL A 180 1.53 4.24 30.71
CA VAL A 180 1.05 5.50 31.30
C VAL A 180 -0.08 6.04 30.42
N ALA A 181 -1.28 6.27 30.98
CA ALA A 181 -2.46 6.68 30.24
C ALA A 181 -2.50 8.19 29.97
N ARG A 182 -1.53 8.71 29.21
CA ARG A 182 -1.40 10.14 28.87
C ARG A 182 -2.60 10.67 28.08
N PHE A 183 -3.19 9.86 27.21
CA PHE A 183 -4.38 10.26 26.45
C PHE A 183 -5.57 10.58 27.36
N ASN A 184 -5.76 9.82 28.45
CA ASN A 184 -6.87 10.02 29.39
C ASN A 184 -6.72 11.34 30.14
N GLU A 185 -5.51 11.67 30.60
CA GLU A 185 -5.21 12.97 31.22
C GLU A 185 -5.54 14.11 30.26
N ARG A 186 -5.06 14.04 29.01
CA ARG A 186 -5.38 15.04 27.97
C ARG A 186 -6.88 15.12 27.70
N PHE A 187 -7.57 13.99 27.61
CA PHE A 187 -9.01 13.94 27.34
C PHE A 187 -9.80 14.68 28.42
N ILE A 188 -9.50 14.42 29.69
CA ILE A 188 -10.20 15.06 30.82
C ILE A 188 -9.90 16.56 30.89
N LEU A 189 -8.63 16.95 30.73
CA LEU A 189 -8.24 18.37 30.65
C LEU A 189 -8.94 19.08 29.48
N SER A 190 -9.14 18.39 28.37
CA SER A 190 -9.85 18.93 27.22
C SER A 190 -11.35 19.13 27.48
N LEU A 191 -12.00 18.27 28.27
CA LEU A 191 -13.42 18.40 28.62
C LEU A 191 -13.67 19.70 29.40
N THR A 192 -12.71 20.14 30.23
CA THR A 192 -12.77 21.43 30.91
C THR A 192 -12.86 22.59 29.92
N SER A 193 -12.18 22.52 28.78
CA SER A 193 -12.19 23.57 27.76
C SER A 193 -13.43 23.59 26.86
N CYS A 194 -14.29 22.57 26.92
CA CYS A 194 -15.49 22.50 26.10
C CYS A 194 -16.63 23.32 26.74
N GLU A 195 -17.17 24.28 26.00
CA GLU A 195 -18.21 25.21 26.49
C GLU A 195 -19.57 24.53 26.72
N THR A 196 -19.94 23.57 25.87
CA THR A 196 -21.22 22.83 25.93
C THR A 196 -21.11 21.48 26.64
N CYS A 197 -20.02 21.27 27.40
CA CYS A 197 -19.82 20.10 28.23
C CYS A 197 -20.25 20.36 29.68
N LEU A 198 -20.97 19.41 30.28
CA LEU A 198 -21.39 19.45 31.68
C LEU A 198 -21.04 18.13 32.37
N VAL A 199 -20.28 18.21 33.46
CA VAL A 199 -20.00 17.04 34.31
C VAL A 199 -20.99 17.03 35.48
N VAL A 200 -21.64 15.88 35.68
CA VAL A 200 -22.82 15.74 36.54
C VAL A 200 -22.69 14.46 37.37
N ASP A 201 -23.17 14.48 38.61
CA ASP A 201 -23.23 13.29 39.47
C ASP A 201 -24.51 12.44 39.25
N ASP A 202 -24.58 11.30 39.96
CA ASP A 202 -25.73 10.39 39.98
C ASP A 202 -27.08 11.03 40.36
N GLU A 203 -27.10 12.23 40.92
CA GLU A 203 -28.32 12.95 41.31
C GLU A 203 -28.60 14.18 40.44
N LEU A 204 -27.92 14.31 39.30
CA LEU A 204 -27.99 15.46 38.41
C LEU A 204 -27.46 16.79 39.01
N ASN A 205 -26.58 16.74 40.00
CA ASN A 205 -25.87 17.93 40.49
C ASN A 205 -24.66 18.22 39.60
N VAL A 206 -24.49 19.48 39.22
CA VAL A 206 -23.39 19.91 38.34
C VAL A 206 -22.11 20.12 39.13
N LEU A 207 -21.03 19.45 38.71
CA LEU A 207 -19.70 19.56 39.29
C LEU A 207 -18.97 20.81 38.78
N PRO A 208 -18.11 21.47 39.58
CA PRO A 208 -17.48 22.76 39.25
C PRO A 208 -16.34 22.67 38.23
N ILE A 209 -16.26 21.58 37.45
CA ILE A 209 -15.09 21.18 36.68
C ILE A 209 -15.17 21.66 35.23
N SER A 210 -16.38 21.73 34.67
CA SER A 210 -16.62 22.14 33.27
C SER A 210 -16.92 23.63 33.11
N MET A 211 -16.45 24.24 32.01
CA MET A 211 -16.77 25.62 31.63
C MET A 211 -18.26 25.87 31.39
N GLY A 212 -19.05 24.81 31.12
CA GLY A 212 -20.51 24.82 31.11
C GLY A 212 -21.16 25.26 32.44
N LYS A 213 -20.39 25.52 33.49
CA LYS A 213 -20.86 26.13 34.75
C LYS A 213 -21.50 27.51 34.53
N ASN A 214 -21.02 28.29 33.56
CA ASN A 214 -21.43 29.68 33.33
C ASN A 214 -22.52 29.86 32.26
N VAL A 215 -23.22 28.79 31.89
CA VAL A 215 -24.24 28.83 30.83
C VAL A 215 -25.43 29.70 31.27
N LYS A 216 -25.67 30.77 30.52
CA LYS A 216 -26.84 31.64 30.67
C LYS A 216 -27.92 31.25 29.65
N PRO A 217 -29.22 31.38 30.00
CA PRO A 217 -30.29 31.16 29.03
C PRO A 217 -30.17 32.17 27.88
N LEU A 218 -30.22 31.67 26.65
CA LEU A 218 -30.31 32.53 25.47
C LEU A 218 -31.72 33.12 25.37
N ALA A 219 -31.83 34.33 24.83
CA ALA A 219 -33.13 34.88 24.47
C ALA A 219 -33.77 34.01 23.38
N VAL A 220 -35.07 33.75 23.49
CA VAL A 220 -35.82 33.01 22.46
C VAL A 220 -35.74 33.83 21.17
N LYS A 221 -35.18 33.24 20.10
CA LYS A 221 -35.13 33.87 18.78
C LYS A 221 -36.56 34.17 18.34
N ALA A 222 -36.84 35.41 17.93
CA ALA A 222 -38.07 35.70 17.19
C ALA A 222 -38.04 34.89 15.89
N SER A 223 -39.21 34.47 15.40
CA SER A 223 -39.37 33.59 14.23
C SER A 223 -38.76 34.11 12.93
N ASP A 224 -38.32 35.38 12.89
CA ASP A 224 -37.98 36.12 11.67
C ASP A 224 -36.46 36.37 11.50
N GLU A 225 -35.60 35.94 12.43
CA GLU A 225 -34.14 36.03 12.27
C GLU A 225 -33.59 34.77 11.56
N GLN A 226 -33.76 34.71 10.24
CA GLN A 226 -33.10 33.73 9.38
C GLN A 226 -31.59 34.02 9.30
N SER A 227 -30.75 32.99 9.21
CA SER A 227 -29.32 33.20 9.00
C SER A 227 -29.07 33.80 7.61
N PRO A 228 -27.98 34.56 7.40
CA PRO A 228 -27.65 35.11 6.08
C PRO A 228 -27.54 34.01 5.00
N GLU A 229 -27.07 32.82 5.37
CA GLU A 229 -26.97 31.65 4.50
C GLU A 229 -28.35 31.06 4.12
N GLU A 230 -29.35 31.15 5.00
CA GLU A 230 -30.70 30.69 4.68
C GLU A 230 -31.38 31.63 3.66
N ILE A 231 -31.11 32.93 3.76
CA ILE A 231 -31.61 33.97 2.84
C ILE A 231 -30.99 33.78 1.45
N GLU A 232 -29.65 33.69 1.37
CA GLU A 232 -28.94 33.44 0.10
C GLU A 232 -29.40 32.14 -0.59
N LEU A 233 -29.69 31.08 0.17
CA LEU A 233 -30.23 29.83 -0.39
C LEU A 233 -31.64 30.03 -0.96
N ALA A 234 -32.49 30.79 -0.28
CA ALA A 234 -33.83 31.09 -0.73
C ALA A 234 -33.80 31.90 -2.03
N GLU A 235 -32.94 32.93 -2.10
CA GLU A 235 -32.71 33.74 -3.31
C GLU A 235 -32.21 32.88 -4.48
N LEU A 236 -31.25 31.98 -4.24
CA LEU A 236 -30.75 31.08 -5.27
C LEU A 236 -31.86 30.13 -5.78
N LYS A 237 -32.67 29.59 -4.87
CA LYS A 237 -33.82 28.73 -5.22
C LYS A 237 -34.88 29.48 -6.03
N GLU A 238 -35.11 30.74 -5.71
CA GLU A 238 -36.04 31.59 -6.46
C GLU A 238 -35.53 31.89 -7.86
N SER A 239 -34.23 32.21 -8.00
CA SER A 239 -33.60 32.49 -9.30
C SER A 239 -33.65 31.31 -10.28
N LEU A 240 -33.64 30.08 -9.77
CA LEU A 240 -33.61 28.85 -10.57
C LEU A 240 -34.98 28.20 -10.77
N LYS A 241 -36.05 28.84 -10.29
CA LYS A 241 -37.40 28.27 -10.28
C LYS A 241 -37.97 28.00 -11.68
N GLU A 242 -37.52 28.75 -12.68
CA GLU A 242 -38.00 28.64 -14.08
C GLU A 242 -37.22 27.63 -14.93
N THR A 243 -36.07 27.12 -14.46
CA THR A 243 -35.22 26.18 -15.21
C THR A 243 -35.47 24.74 -14.77
N GLU A 244 -36.48 24.07 -15.34
CA GLU A 244 -36.64 22.61 -15.18
C GLU A 244 -35.63 21.86 -16.08
N PRO A 245 -34.98 20.77 -15.62
CA PRO A 245 -35.19 20.03 -14.36
C PRO A 245 -34.43 20.58 -13.14
N VAL A 246 -33.54 21.57 -13.31
CA VAL A 246 -32.65 22.12 -12.26
C VAL A 246 -33.42 22.61 -11.03
N ALA A 247 -34.57 23.25 -11.23
CA ALA A 247 -35.44 23.76 -10.16
C ALA A 247 -35.81 22.68 -9.14
N SER A 248 -36.25 21.51 -9.63
CA SER A 248 -36.68 20.38 -8.79
C SER A 248 -35.51 19.76 -7.99
N LEU A 249 -34.31 19.79 -8.58
CA LEU A 249 -33.09 19.23 -8.01
C LEU A 249 -32.54 20.11 -6.88
N VAL A 250 -32.46 21.42 -7.14
CA VAL A 250 -31.94 22.40 -6.17
C VAL A 250 -32.92 22.63 -5.01
N LYS A 251 -34.22 22.41 -5.23
CA LYS A 251 -35.22 22.43 -4.14
C LYS A 251 -34.88 21.46 -3.00
N ASN A 252 -34.31 20.30 -3.33
CA ASN A 252 -33.91 19.26 -2.38
C ASN A 252 -32.59 19.57 -1.64
N ALA A 253 -31.82 20.58 -2.08
CA ALA A 253 -30.60 20.99 -1.40
C ALA A 253 -30.92 21.72 -0.07
N ARG A 254 -30.20 21.35 1.00
CA ARG A 254 -30.35 21.96 2.33
C ARG A 254 -29.46 23.17 2.57
N THR A 255 -28.29 23.20 1.94
CA THR A 255 -27.27 24.23 2.11
C THR A 255 -26.92 24.89 0.78
N ILE A 256 -26.36 26.10 0.83
CA ILE A 256 -25.88 26.82 -0.37
C ILE A 256 -24.74 26.05 -1.02
N ASP A 257 -23.78 25.58 -0.21
CA ASP A 257 -22.66 24.76 -0.67
C ASP A 257 -23.13 23.55 -1.46
N GLN A 258 -24.16 22.86 -0.97
CA GLN A 258 -24.74 21.71 -1.66
C GLN A 258 -25.42 22.13 -2.96
N ALA A 259 -26.14 23.25 -2.99
CA ALA A 259 -26.79 23.77 -4.20
C ALA A 259 -25.75 24.14 -5.28
N LYS A 260 -24.70 24.89 -4.91
CA LYS A 260 -23.58 25.24 -5.81
C LYS A 260 -22.86 23.99 -6.34
N ALA A 261 -22.66 22.99 -5.48
CA ALA A 261 -22.06 21.71 -5.89
C ALA A 261 -22.92 20.95 -6.90
N VAL A 262 -24.23 20.85 -6.66
CA VAL A 262 -25.17 20.20 -7.58
C VAL A 262 -25.21 20.93 -8.93
N LEU A 263 -25.20 22.26 -8.94
CA LEU A 263 -25.12 23.06 -10.17
C LEU A 263 -23.84 22.74 -10.96
N THR A 264 -22.70 22.68 -10.28
CA THR A 264 -21.41 22.34 -10.94
C THR A 264 -21.43 20.94 -11.54
N PHE A 265 -22.09 19.97 -10.88
CA PHE A 265 -22.30 18.64 -11.44
C PHE A 265 -23.19 18.68 -12.67
N ILE A 266 -24.32 19.38 -12.62
CA ILE A 266 -25.26 19.51 -13.75
C ILE A 266 -24.57 20.17 -14.96
N GLU A 267 -23.77 21.22 -14.74
CA GLU A 267 -22.99 21.84 -15.80
C GLU A 267 -22.03 20.85 -16.48
N ALA A 268 -21.32 20.03 -15.69
CA ALA A 268 -20.42 19.01 -16.23
C ALA A 268 -21.16 17.90 -17.01
N ILE A 269 -22.38 17.53 -16.57
CA ILE A 269 -23.27 16.58 -17.27
C ILE A 269 -23.72 17.17 -18.61
N SER A 270 -24.11 18.45 -18.60
CA SER A 270 -24.60 19.20 -19.76
C SER A 270 -23.51 19.43 -20.83
N GLU A 271 -22.26 19.63 -20.40
CA GLU A 271 -21.10 19.81 -21.30
C GLU A 271 -20.83 18.57 -22.18
N LYS A 272 -21.34 17.39 -21.80
CA LYS A 272 -21.16 16.09 -22.49
C LYS A 272 -19.69 15.75 -22.82
N SER A 273 -18.74 16.34 -22.08
CA SER A 273 -17.32 16.08 -22.24
C SER A 273 -16.92 14.77 -21.56
N LEU A 274 -16.58 13.76 -22.37
CA LEU A 274 -16.22 12.42 -21.88
C LEU A 274 -14.88 12.38 -21.13
N ARG A 275 -14.07 13.46 -21.07
CA ARG A 275 -12.81 13.51 -20.30
C ARG A 275 -12.81 14.60 -19.24
N SER A 276 -13.92 14.74 -18.52
CA SER A 276 -13.99 15.63 -17.36
C SER A 276 -13.99 14.88 -16.03
N THR A 277 -13.38 15.47 -15.00
CA THR A 277 -13.44 15.02 -13.61
C THR A 277 -14.03 16.11 -12.76
N VAL A 278 -15.07 15.79 -11.99
CA VAL A 278 -15.52 16.66 -10.92
C VAL A 278 -15.11 16.03 -9.59
N ALA A 279 -14.25 16.71 -8.86
CA ALA A 279 -13.75 16.27 -7.56
C ALA A 279 -14.44 17.04 -6.44
N LEU A 280 -15.36 16.37 -5.76
CA LEU A 280 -16.04 16.88 -4.56
C LEU A 280 -15.24 16.51 -3.32
N THR A 281 -14.83 17.52 -2.57
CA THR A 281 -14.09 17.34 -1.34
C THR A 281 -14.86 17.92 -0.17
N ALA A 282 -15.00 17.16 0.90
CA ALA A 282 -15.64 17.68 2.11
C ALA A 282 -15.13 16.96 3.35
N ALA A 283 -15.39 17.54 4.51
CA ALA A 283 -15.35 16.81 5.76
C ALA A 283 -16.50 15.78 5.82
N ARG A 284 -16.46 14.91 6.83
CA ARG A 284 -17.55 13.98 7.10
C ARG A 284 -18.81 14.73 7.56
N GLY A 285 -20.00 14.20 7.23
CA GLY A 285 -21.27 14.79 7.68
C GLY A 285 -21.72 16.07 6.96
N ARG A 286 -21.08 16.45 5.83
CA ARG A 286 -21.44 17.63 5.01
C ARG A 286 -22.39 17.34 3.83
N GLY A 287 -22.86 16.11 3.69
CA GLY A 287 -23.83 15.74 2.65
C GLY A 287 -23.26 15.31 1.29
N LYS A 288 -22.00 14.85 1.23
CA LYS A 288 -21.35 14.36 -0.02
C LYS A 288 -22.18 13.32 -0.78
N SER A 289 -22.56 12.23 -0.13
CA SER A 289 -23.34 11.15 -0.77
C SER A 289 -24.73 11.61 -1.19
N ALA A 290 -25.32 12.59 -0.50
CA ALA A 290 -26.58 13.21 -0.89
C ALA A 290 -26.42 14.06 -2.17
N ALA A 291 -25.38 14.89 -2.25
CA ALA A 291 -25.06 15.66 -3.45
C ALA A 291 -24.76 14.76 -4.67
N LEU A 292 -24.02 13.66 -4.47
CA LEU A 292 -23.77 12.66 -5.51
C LEU A 292 -25.05 11.94 -5.96
N GLY A 293 -25.93 11.58 -5.02
CA GLY A 293 -27.22 10.95 -5.34
C GLY A 293 -28.10 11.86 -6.21
N ILE A 294 -28.18 13.15 -5.86
CA ILE A 294 -28.89 14.16 -6.68
C ILE A 294 -28.24 14.28 -8.06
N ALA A 295 -26.91 14.36 -8.14
CA ALA A 295 -26.18 14.45 -9.40
C ALA A 295 -26.39 13.22 -10.30
N MET A 296 -26.46 12.01 -9.74
CA MET A 296 -26.74 10.79 -10.49
C MET A 296 -28.16 10.74 -11.06
N ALA A 297 -29.16 11.08 -10.24
CA ALA A 297 -30.54 11.16 -10.72
C ALA A 297 -30.68 12.23 -11.81
N SER A 298 -29.93 13.33 -11.71
CA SER A 298 -29.84 14.36 -12.75
C SER A 298 -29.24 13.79 -14.04
N ALA A 299 -28.17 13.01 -13.97
CA ALA A 299 -27.56 12.38 -15.15
C ALA A 299 -28.54 11.44 -15.88
N VAL A 300 -29.38 10.71 -15.14
CA VAL A 300 -30.49 9.92 -15.72
C VAL A 300 -31.46 10.83 -16.47
N ALA A 301 -31.87 11.95 -15.87
CA ALA A 301 -32.79 12.90 -16.52
C ALA A 301 -32.21 13.57 -17.78
N TYR A 302 -30.88 13.78 -17.85
CA TYR A 302 -30.16 14.29 -19.03
C TYR A 302 -29.85 13.21 -20.09
N GLY A 303 -30.25 11.96 -19.85
CA GLY A 303 -30.22 10.88 -20.84
C GLY A 303 -28.98 9.98 -20.84
N TYR A 304 -28.20 9.93 -19.75
CA TYR A 304 -27.09 8.97 -19.63
C TYR A 304 -27.63 7.53 -19.46
N SER A 305 -27.13 6.59 -20.24
CA SER A 305 -27.62 5.20 -20.27
C SER A 305 -26.96 4.32 -19.22
N ASN A 306 -25.63 4.32 -19.14
CA ASN A 306 -24.86 3.41 -18.27
C ASN A 306 -24.09 4.20 -17.21
N ILE A 307 -24.65 4.24 -16.00
CA ILE A 307 -24.06 4.91 -14.83
C ILE A 307 -23.55 3.85 -13.86
N PHE A 308 -22.26 3.91 -13.56
CA PHE A 308 -21.63 3.02 -12.59
C PHE A 308 -21.29 3.74 -11.30
N VAL A 309 -21.57 3.10 -10.18
CA VAL A 309 -21.21 3.59 -8.84
C VAL A 309 -20.22 2.63 -8.22
N THR A 310 -19.17 3.17 -7.62
CA THR A 310 -18.19 2.40 -6.87
C THR A 310 -17.97 3.01 -5.49
N SER A 311 -17.80 2.12 -4.52
CA SER A 311 -17.49 2.43 -3.12
C SER A 311 -16.73 1.23 -2.55
N PRO A 312 -15.96 1.40 -1.45
CA PRO A 312 -15.24 0.30 -0.82
C PRO A 312 -16.17 -0.80 -0.26
N SER A 313 -17.40 -0.44 0.10
CA SER A 313 -18.44 -1.38 0.54
C SER A 313 -19.82 -0.89 0.07
N PRO A 314 -20.72 -1.79 -0.37
CA PRO A 314 -22.05 -1.40 -0.84
C PRO A 314 -22.95 -0.83 0.26
N GLU A 315 -22.68 -1.12 1.54
CA GLU A 315 -23.47 -0.57 2.66
C GLU A 315 -23.38 0.96 2.75
N ASN A 316 -22.24 1.53 2.35
CA ASN A 316 -22.01 2.97 2.37
C ASN A 316 -22.90 3.73 1.37
N LEU A 317 -23.44 3.03 0.36
CA LEU A 317 -24.26 3.64 -0.70
C LEU A 317 -25.74 3.77 -0.33
N LYS A 318 -26.16 3.30 0.86
CA LYS A 318 -27.56 3.38 1.27
C LYS A 318 -28.11 4.81 1.23
N THR A 319 -27.33 5.76 1.73
CA THR A 319 -27.70 7.19 1.72
C THR A 319 -27.70 7.75 0.31
N LEU A 320 -26.73 7.38 -0.52
CA LEU A 320 -26.66 7.81 -1.92
C LEU A 320 -27.92 7.37 -2.68
N PHE A 321 -28.31 6.10 -2.58
CA PHE A 321 -29.53 5.60 -3.24
C PHE A 321 -30.81 6.20 -2.66
N GLU A 322 -30.87 6.45 -1.35
CA GLU A 322 -32.02 7.16 -0.75
C GLU A 322 -32.23 8.54 -1.39
N PHE A 323 -31.15 9.28 -1.67
CA PHE A 323 -31.25 10.57 -2.36
C PHE A 323 -31.50 10.45 -3.86
N VAL A 324 -31.09 9.36 -4.52
CA VAL A 324 -31.52 9.06 -5.89
C VAL A 324 -33.04 8.93 -5.95
N PHE A 325 -33.65 8.14 -5.05
CA PHE A 325 -35.10 7.92 -5.03
C PHE A 325 -35.88 9.18 -4.65
N LYS A 326 -35.44 9.93 -3.62
CA LYS A 326 -36.06 11.23 -3.29
C LYS A 326 -36.04 12.23 -4.46
N THR A 327 -35.02 12.13 -5.30
CA THR A 327 -34.90 12.98 -6.49
C THR A 327 -35.78 12.46 -7.63
N PHE A 328 -35.90 11.15 -7.79
CA PHE A 328 -36.87 10.51 -8.68
C PHE A 328 -38.31 10.89 -8.31
N ASP A 329 -38.67 10.86 -7.03
CA ASP A 329 -39.98 11.32 -6.55
C ASP A 329 -40.22 12.80 -6.92
N ALA A 330 -39.21 13.66 -6.75
CA ALA A 330 -39.28 15.07 -7.10
C ALA A 330 -39.39 15.32 -8.62
N LEU A 331 -38.86 14.41 -9.44
CA LEU A 331 -38.96 14.41 -10.91
C LEU A 331 -40.21 13.66 -11.41
N GLY A 332 -41.04 13.12 -10.50
CA GLY A 332 -42.26 12.36 -10.83
C GLY A 332 -42.00 10.99 -11.45
N TYR A 333 -40.97 10.28 -11.01
CA TYR A 333 -40.69 8.88 -11.37
C TYR A 333 -41.34 7.93 -10.35
N GLU A 334 -42.06 6.91 -10.82
CA GLU A 334 -42.74 5.95 -9.95
C GLU A 334 -42.04 4.58 -9.90
N GLU A 335 -41.94 3.98 -8.71
CA GLU A 335 -41.38 2.64 -8.51
C GLU A 335 -42.28 1.57 -9.19
N HIS A 336 -41.68 0.57 -9.81
CA HIS A 336 -42.31 -0.51 -10.60
C HIS A 336 -43.00 -0.09 -11.91
N LEU A 337 -43.18 1.20 -12.15
CA LEU A 337 -43.66 1.76 -13.41
C LEU A 337 -42.49 2.30 -14.24
N ASP A 338 -41.74 3.25 -13.67
CA ASP A 338 -40.63 3.91 -14.35
C ASP A 338 -39.28 3.25 -14.02
N TYR A 339 -39.14 2.61 -12.86
CA TYR A 339 -37.89 1.95 -12.44
C TYR A 339 -38.10 0.75 -11.52
N ASP A 340 -37.15 -0.19 -11.55
CA ASP A 340 -37.10 -1.38 -10.69
C ASP A 340 -35.78 -1.46 -9.90
N ILE A 341 -35.87 -1.90 -8.64
CA ILE A 341 -34.73 -2.04 -7.72
C ILE A 341 -34.33 -3.51 -7.58
N VAL A 342 -33.06 -3.83 -7.82
CA VAL A 342 -32.48 -5.16 -7.62
C VAL A 342 -31.56 -5.14 -6.41
N GLN A 343 -31.91 -5.92 -5.39
CA GLN A 343 -31.11 -6.11 -4.18
C GLN A 343 -30.17 -7.31 -4.29
N SER A 344 -29.05 -7.25 -3.57
CA SER A 344 -28.08 -8.35 -3.48
C SER A 344 -28.67 -9.58 -2.81
N THR A 345 -28.37 -10.75 -3.37
CA THR A 345 -28.64 -12.06 -2.76
C THR A 345 -27.54 -12.51 -1.78
N ASN A 346 -26.36 -11.88 -1.81
CA ASN A 346 -25.24 -12.24 -0.95
C ASN A 346 -25.48 -11.81 0.50
N PRO A 347 -25.34 -12.72 1.49
CA PRO A 347 -25.49 -12.40 2.92
C PRO A 347 -24.54 -11.31 3.41
N GLU A 348 -23.31 -11.27 2.89
CA GLU A 348 -22.30 -10.27 3.26
C GLU A 348 -22.70 -8.83 2.91
N PHE A 349 -23.59 -8.66 1.93
CA PHE A 349 -24.03 -7.35 1.48
C PHE A 349 -25.36 -6.92 2.09
N ASN A 350 -25.91 -7.64 3.08
CA ASN A 350 -27.10 -7.24 3.86
C ASN A 350 -28.28 -6.71 3.00
N LYS A 351 -28.56 -7.35 1.86
CA LYS A 351 -29.59 -6.91 0.87
C LYS A 351 -29.37 -5.49 0.32
N ALA A 352 -28.12 -5.05 0.20
CA ALA A 352 -27.79 -3.77 -0.42
C ALA A 352 -28.29 -3.71 -1.88
N ILE A 353 -28.60 -2.51 -2.35
CA ILE A 353 -29.04 -2.25 -3.72
C ILE A 353 -27.84 -2.40 -4.64
N VAL A 354 -27.94 -3.28 -5.64
CA VAL A 354 -26.85 -3.56 -6.59
C VAL A 354 -27.13 -2.92 -7.94
N ARG A 355 -28.40 -2.90 -8.37
CA ARG A 355 -28.79 -2.34 -9.66
C ARG A 355 -30.16 -1.68 -9.59
N VAL A 356 -30.30 -0.56 -10.28
CA VAL A 356 -31.58 0.11 -10.56
C VAL A 356 -31.76 0.18 -12.07
N ASN A 357 -32.83 -0.43 -12.58
CA ASN A 357 -33.19 -0.37 -14.00
C ASN A 357 -34.26 0.71 -14.18
N ILE A 358 -34.08 1.62 -15.13
CA ILE A 358 -35.03 2.69 -15.43
C ILE A 358 -35.50 2.53 -16.88
N PHE A 359 -36.81 2.68 -17.10
CA PHE A 359 -37.47 2.39 -18.38
C PHE A 359 -38.25 3.57 -18.97
N LYS A 360 -38.35 4.71 -18.27
CA LYS A 360 -39.25 5.83 -18.62
C LYS A 360 -39.07 6.39 -20.04
N GLN A 361 -37.85 6.78 -20.42
CA GLN A 361 -37.56 7.31 -21.76
C GLN A 361 -36.91 6.26 -22.66
N HIS A 362 -35.81 5.68 -22.17
CA HIS A 362 -35.08 4.59 -22.77
C HIS A 362 -34.50 3.74 -21.65
N ARG A 363 -33.93 2.57 -21.99
CA ARG A 363 -33.32 1.69 -20.99
C ARG A 363 -32.06 2.34 -20.42
N GLN A 364 -32.13 2.72 -19.15
CA GLN A 364 -31.02 3.27 -18.39
C GLN A 364 -30.74 2.37 -17.19
N THR A 365 -29.48 2.28 -16.78
CA THR A 365 -29.09 1.45 -15.65
C THR A 365 -28.11 2.18 -14.74
N ILE A 366 -28.39 2.09 -13.44
CA ILE A 366 -27.45 2.44 -12.38
C ILE A 366 -26.97 1.14 -11.75
N GLN A 367 -25.67 0.86 -11.81
CA GLN A 367 -25.11 -0.37 -11.28
C GLN A 367 -23.94 -0.11 -10.32
N TYR A 368 -23.96 -0.80 -9.18
CA TYR A 368 -22.81 -0.91 -8.30
C TYR A 368 -21.77 -1.87 -8.89
N ILE A 369 -20.52 -1.44 -8.89
CA ILE A 369 -19.36 -2.28 -9.20
C ILE A 369 -18.34 -2.22 -8.07
N GLN A 370 -17.59 -3.31 -7.91
CA GLN A 370 -16.45 -3.31 -7.01
C GLN A 370 -15.27 -2.55 -7.65
N PRO A 371 -14.46 -1.82 -6.88
CA PRO A 371 -13.32 -1.07 -7.41
C PRO A 371 -12.29 -1.90 -8.19
N GLN A 372 -12.21 -3.21 -7.93
CA GLN A 372 -11.30 -4.14 -8.60
C GLN A 372 -11.72 -4.42 -10.05
N ASP A 373 -13.02 -4.34 -10.36
CA ASP A 373 -13.60 -4.72 -11.65
C ASP A 373 -13.62 -3.58 -12.66
N ALA A 374 -12.48 -2.88 -12.81
CA ALA A 374 -12.36 -1.73 -13.71
C ALA A 374 -12.54 -2.10 -15.20
N HIS A 375 -12.46 -3.38 -15.57
CA HIS A 375 -12.64 -3.85 -16.95
C HIS A 375 -14.07 -3.65 -17.48
N VAL A 376 -15.07 -3.68 -16.59
CA VAL A 376 -16.49 -3.49 -16.94
C VAL A 376 -16.78 -2.03 -17.33
N LEU A 377 -15.92 -1.09 -16.90
CA LEU A 377 -16.09 0.34 -17.11
C LEU A 377 -15.85 0.81 -18.55
N GLY A 378 -15.40 -0.07 -19.45
CA GLY A 378 -15.24 0.28 -20.86
C GLY A 378 -16.54 0.73 -21.54
N GLN A 379 -17.71 0.35 -21.01
CA GLN A 379 -19.04 0.74 -21.50
C GLN A 379 -19.69 1.87 -20.69
N ALA A 380 -18.99 2.42 -19.70
CA ALA A 380 -19.49 3.46 -18.82
C ALA A 380 -19.51 4.83 -19.51
N GLU A 381 -20.59 5.58 -19.35
CA GLU A 381 -20.65 6.99 -19.74
C GLU A 381 -20.32 7.90 -18.56
N LEU A 382 -20.77 7.51 -17.36
CA LEU A 382 -20.53 8.19 -16.09
C LEU A 382 -20.12 7.17 -15.02
N VAL A 383 -19.02 7.47 -14.32
CA VAL A 383 -18.59 6.72 -13.14
C VAL A 383 -18.60 7.63 -11.92
N VAL A 384 -19.28 7.20 -10.87
CA VAL A 384 -19.34 7.88 -9.58
C VAL A 384 -18.57 7.09 -8.55
N ILE A 385 -17.53 7.71 -7.99
CA ILE A 385 -16.66 7.13 -6.97
C ILE A 385 -16.98 7.81 -5.63
N ASP A 386 -17.70 7.12 -4.74
CA ASP A 386 -17.90 7.61 -3.37
C ASP A 386 -16.79 7.10 -2.44
N GLU A 387 -16.35 7.96 -1.52
CA GLU A 387 -15.19 7.75 -0.65
C GLU A 387 -13.93 7.26 -1.38
N ALA A 388 -13.52 7.97 -2.43
CA ALA A 388 -12.34 7.66 -3.24
C ALA A 388 -11.05 7.54 -2.42
N ALA A 389 -10.96 8.22 -1.27
CA ALA A 389 -9.81 8.15 -0.36
C ALA A 389 -9.66 6.80 0.35
N ALA A 390 -10.72 6.00 0.43
CA ALA A 390 -10.67 4.66 0.99
C ALA A 390 -10.23 3.59 -0.02
N ILE A 391 -10.18 3.93 -1.32
CA ILE A 391 -9.78 3.03 -2.40
C ILE A 391 -8.29 3.23 -2.70
N PRO A 392 -7.49 2.16 -2.86
CA PRO A 392 -6.09 2.26 -3.30
C PRO A 392 -5.88 3.17 -4.50
N LEU A 393 -4.89 4.07 -4.43
CA LEU A 393 -4.57 5.01 -5.52
C LEU A 393 -4.35 4.33 -6.89
N PRO A 394 -3.67 3.16 -7.00
CA PRO A 394 -3.55 2.46 -8.28
C PRO A 394 -4.90 2.03 -8.86
N LEU A 395 -5.84 1.62 -8.02
CA LEU A 395 -7.21 1.26 -8.45
C LEU A 395 -7.98 2.53 -8.86
N VAL A 396 -7.90 3.62 -8.09
CA VAL A 396 -8.52 4.90 -8.48
C VAL A 396 -8.01 5.37 -9.84
N ARG A 397 -6.72 5.22 -10.13
CA ARG A 397 -6.17 5.53 -11.46
C ARG A 397 -6.72 4.63 -12.56
N LYS A 398 -6.93 3.33 -12.30
CA LYS A 398 -7.59 2.42 -13.25
C LYS A 398 -9.07 2.78 -13.48
N LEU A 399 -9.75 3.34 -12.46
CA LEU A 399 -11.13 3.82 -12.55
C LEU A 399 -11.26 5.15 -13.31
N LEU A 400 -10.17 5.89 -13.56
CA LEU A 400 -10.15 7.12 -14.34
C LEU A 400 -9.97 6.82 -15.84
N GLY A 401 -11.01 6.27 -16.48
CA GLY A 401 -11.04 5.96 -17.90
C GLY A 401 -11.51 7.13 -18.80
N PRO A 402 -11.72 6.91 -20.12
CA PRO A 402 -12.13 7.94 -21.09
C PRO A 402 -13.62 8.29 -21.01
N TYR A 403 -14.15 8.47 -19.80
CA TYR A 403 -15.53 8.83 -19.49
C TYR A 403 -15.61 9.89 -18.38
N LEU A 404 -16.80 10.47 -18.18
CA LEU A 404 -17.07 11.45 -17.13
C LEU A 404 -16.93 10.78 -15.76
N VAL A 405 -16.16 11.38 -14.86
CA VAL A 405 -15.96 10.83 -13.51
C VAL A 405 -16.33 11.85 -12.45
N PHE A 406 -17.22 11.46 -11.55
CA PHE A 406 -17.47 12.17 -10.31
C PHE A 406 -16.78 11.43 -9.18
N MET A 407 -16.00 12.16 -8.40
CA MET A 407 -15.32 11.59 -7.25
C MET A 407 -15.64 12.40 -6.01
N ALA A 408 -16.04 11.71 -4.93
CA ALA A 408 -16.17 12.29 -3.62
C ALA A 408 -15.08 11.77 -2.69
N SER A 409 -14.49 12.66 -1.90
CA SER A 409 -13.40 12.33 -0.97
C SER A 409 -13.58 13.03 0.37
N THR A 410 -13.32 12.32 1.48
CA THR A 410 -13.30 12.86 2.85
C THR A 410 -11.92 13.41 3.22
N ILE A 411 -11.74 14.74 3.30
CA ILE A 411 -10.42 15.34 3.66
C ILE A 411 -10.20 15.36 5.17
N ASN A 412 -11.17 15.88 5.93
CA ASN A 412 -11.09 16.05 7.39
C ASN A 412 -12.06 15.08 8.06
N GLY A 413 -11.52 14.05 8.71
CA GLY A 413 -12.29 13.05 9.44
C GLY A 413 -11.40 11.93 9.97
N TYR A 414 -11.97 11.07 10.82
CA TYR A 414 -11.25 9.98 11.49
C TYR A 414 -10.67 8.90 10.55
N GLU A 415 -11.02 8.93 9.27
CA GLU A 415 -10.47 8.01 8.27
C GLU A 415 -9.19 8.53 7.61
N GLY A 416 -8.82 9.80 7.85
CA GLY A 416 -7.48 10.37 7.68
C GLY A 416 -6.82 10.25 6.30
N THR A 417 -7.52 9.75 5.28
CA THR A 417 -6.95 9.42 3.96
C THR A 417 -7.10 10.52 2.91
N GLY A 418 -8.14 11.36 2.99
CA GLY A 418 -8.46 12.20 1.84
C GLY A 418 -7.55 13.40 1.62
N ARG A 419 -6.74 13.81 2.61
CA ARG A 419 -5.77 14.89 2.40
C ARG A 419 -4.53 14.45 1.64
N SER A 420 -4.04 13.24 1.86
CA SER A 420 -2.92 12.69 1.08
C SER A 420 -3.38 12.39 -0.36
N LEU A 421 -4.60 11.89 -0.53
CA LEU A 421 -5.24 11.72 -1.83
C LEU A 421 -5.47 13.08 -2.52
N SER A 422 -5.98 14.09 -1.81
CA SER A 422 -6.17 15.43 -2.39
C SER A 422 -4.83 16.03 -2.81
N LEU A 423 -3.81 15.97 -1.96
CA LEU A 423 -2.50 16.52 -2.29
C LEU A 423 -1.80 15.76 -3.41
N LYS A 424 -1.90 14.43 -3.49
CA LYS A 424 -1.17 13.66 -4.53
C LYS A 424 -1.96 13.51 -5.83
N LEU A 425 -3.23 13.12 -5.75
CA LEU A 425 -4.05 12.84 -6.93
C LEU A 425 -4.61 14.11 -7.55
N ILE A 426 -5.19 15.02 -6.74
CA ILE A 426 -5.76 16.26 -7.28
C ILE A 426 -4.64 17.16 -7.81
N GLN A 427 -3.48 17.23 -7.14
CA GLN A 427 -2.32 17.94 -7.71
C GLN A 427 -1.88 17.33 -9.04
N GLN A 428 -1.79 16.00 -9.14
CA GLN A 428 -1.42 15.35 -10.40
C GLN A 428 -2.45 15.62 -11.51
N LEU A 429 -3.75 15.55 -11.20
CA LEU A 429 -4.82 15.87 -12.14
C LEU A 429 -4.79 17.37 -12.53
N ARG A 430 -4.41 18.25 -11.59
CA ARG A 430 -4.21 19.69 -11.82
C ARG A 430 -3.01 19.96 -12.71
N GLU A 431 -1.91 19.23 -12.56
CA GLU A 431 -0.76 19.32 -13.46
C GLU A 431 -1.11 18.85 -14.88
N GLN A 432 -1.88 17.76 -14.99
CA GLN A 432 -2.40 17.26 -16.27
C GLN A 432 -3.36 18.24 -16.95
N SER A 433 -4.21 18.93 -16.19
CA SER A 433 -5.13 19.94 -16.74
C SER A 433 -4.41 21.24 -17.11
N ARG A 434 -3.40 21.67 -16.35
CA ARG A 434 -2.57 22.85 -16.65
C ARG A 434 -1.78 22.71 -17.94
N GLY A 435 -1.34 21.49 -18.29
CA GLY A 435 -0.70 21.20 -19.58
C GLY A 435 -1.56 21.49 -20.81
N ILE A 436 -2.88 21.69 -20.64
CA ILE A 436 -3.85 22.01 -21.69
C ILE A 436 -4.03 23.53 -21.85
N VAL A 437 -3.98 24.28 -20.73
CA VAL A 437 -4.29 25.73 -20.70
C VAL A 437 -3.07 26.59 -21.05
N GLY A 438 -1.85 26.09 -20.85
CA GLY A 438 -0.60 26.80 -21.17
C GLY A 438 -0.27 26.95 -22.67
N LYS A 439 -1.24 26.76 -23.58
CA LYS A 439 -1.07 26.92 -25.03
C LYS A 439 -2.08 27.87 -25.67
N LYS A 440 -2.64 28.78 -24.86
CA LYS A 440 -3.41 29.94 -25.31
C LYS A 440 -2.93 31.18 -24.56
N THR A 441 -1.77 31.68 -24.95
CA THR A 441 -1.41 33.09 -24.74
C THR A 441 -0.75 33.56 -26.03
N ASP A 442 -1.34 34.61 -26.58
CA ASP A 442 -0.85 35.39 -27.71
C ASP A 442 0.66 35.66 -27.58
N ASP A 443 1.47 35.07 -28.45
CA ASP A 443 2.62 35.77 -29.01
C ASP A 443 3.16 35.05 -30.25
N ASP A 444 3.36 35.84 -31.30
CA ASP A 444 3.64 35.48 -32.68
C ASP A 444 5.14 35.22 -32.87
N THR A 445 5.72 34.23 -32.17
CA THR A 445 7.11 33.82 -32.41
C THR A 445 7.28 32.31 -32.53
N ASP A 446 7.61 31.93 -33.76
CA ASP A 446 7.80 30.58 -34.27
C ASP A 446 9.03 29.90 -33.64
N GLY A 447 8.79 29.05 -32.63
CA GLY A 447 9.84 28.26 -31.96
C GLY A 447 10.20 26.99 -32.75
N ILE A 448 10.99 27.15 -33.82
CA ILE A 448 11.55 26.04 -34.60
C ILE A 448 12.64 25.33 -33.77
N VAL A 449 12.40 24.09 -33.35
CA VAL A 449 13.44 23.21 -32.79
C VAL A 449 14.20 22.55 -33.94
N VAL A 450 15.37 23.10 -34.28
CA VAL A 450 16.26 22.55 -35.32
C VAL A 450 17.08 21.39 -34.76
N GLY A 451 16.80 20.17 -35.24
CA GLY A 451 17.70 19.02 -35.10
C GLY A 451 18.89 19.14 -36.05
N ARG A 452 20.04 18.58 -35.66
CA ARG A 452 21.35 18.76 -36.34
C ARG A 452 21.45 18.19 -37.77
N ASN A 453 20.40 17.54 -38.28
CA ASN A 453 20.28 17.13 -39.68
C ASN A 453 18.99 17.73 -40.23
N MET A 454 19.09 18.70 -41.14
CA MET A 454 17.97 19.40 -41.79
C MET A 454 17.11 18.45 -42.66
N GLU A 455 16.30 17.60 -42.04
CA GLU A 455 15.21 16.90 -42.73
C GLU A 455 13.92 17.00 -41.93
N VAL A 456 12.92 17.65 -42.53
CA VAL A 456 11.57 17.80 -41.98
C VAL A 456 10.81 16.49 -42.20
N LYS A 457 10.74 15.64 -41.18
CA LYS A 457 9.75 14.55 -41.11
C LYS A 457 8.52 15.03 -40.35
N LYS A 458 7.39 15.17 -41.06
CA LYS A 458 6.06 15.19 -40.44
C LYS A 458 5.83 13.81 -39.81
N THR A 459 5.99 13.70 -38.49
CA THR A 459 5.45 12.57 -37.74
C THR A 459 3.94 12.74 -37.60
N GLU A 460 3.22 12.23 -38.59
CA GLU A 460 1.85 11.76 -38.37
C GLU A 460 1.92 10.47 -37.53
N GLY A 461 1.26 10.45 -36.38
CA GLY A 461 1.21 9.27 -35.51
C GLY A 461 1.80 9.44 -34.12
N SER A 462 1.48 10.54 -33.44
CA SER A 462 1.46 10.58 -31.97
C SER A 462 0.08 11.07 -31.60
N MET A 463 -0.82 10.17 -31.20
CA MET A 463 -2.10 10.54 -30.61
C MET A 463 -1.81 11.55 -29.51
N SER A 464 -2.24 12.79 -29.68
CA SER A 464 -2.22 13.75 -28.60
C SER A 464 -3.04 13.14 -27.45
N LEU A 465 -2.39 12.88 -26.31
CA LEU A 465 -3.11 12.62 -25.08
C LEU A 465 -3.84 13.92 -24.72
N GLY A 466 -5.05 14.11 -25.28
CA GLY A 466 -5.95 15.18 -24.89
C GLY A 466 -6.17 15.09 -23.39
N GLY A 467 -5.61 16.05 -22.65
CA GLY A 467 -5.60 16.04 -21.19
C GLY A 467 -7.01 16.11 -20.60
N ARG A 468 -7.16 15.62 -19.38
CA ARG A 468 -8.43 15.56 -18.64
C ARG A 468 -8.72 16.92 -17.98
N THR A 469 -9.95 17.44 -18.08
CA THR A 469 -10.35 18.65 -17.34
C THR A 469 -10.72 18.30 -15.90
N LEU A 470 -10.39 19.17 -14.96
CA LEU A 470 -10.65 18.99 -13.52
C LEU A 470 -11.44 20.20 -13.01
N LYS A 471 -12.62 19.95 -12.45
CA LYS A 471 -13.41 20.92 -11.68
C LYS A 471 -13.41 20.48 -10.21
N GLU A 472 -12.94 21.33 -9.31
CA GLU A 472 -12.87 21.05 -7.87
C GLU A 472 -14.02 21.76 -7.14
N VAL A 473 -14.72 21.04 -6.26
CA VAL A 473 -15.81 21.57 -5.45
C VAL A 473 -15.54 21.20 -3.98
N LYS A 474 -15.82 22.13 -3.06
CA LYS A 474 -15.66 21.91 -1.62
C LYS A 474 -16.98 22.12 -0.90
N LEU A 475 -17.31 21.25 0.07
CA LEU A 475 -18.42 21.46 1.01
C LEU A 475 -17.88 21.67 2.42
N GLU A 476 -18.23 22.79 3.04
CA GLU A 476 -17.79 23.14 4.39
C GLU A 476 -18.95 23.10 5.39
N GLU A 477 -20.16 23.48 4.98
CA GLU A 477 -21.34 23.54 5.85
C GLU A 477 -21.83 22.14 6.29
N PRO A 478 -22.04 21.91 7.61
CA PRO A 478 -22.63 20.68 8.12
C PRO A 478 -24.12 20.57 7.79
N ILE A 479 -24.59 19.37 7.47
CA ILE A 479 -26.03 19.11 7.29
C ILE A 479 -26.70 18.54 8.54
N ARG A 480 -25.92 18.02 9.50
CA ARG A 480 -26.41 17.34 10.71
C ARG A 480 -26.61 18.29 11.89
N TYR A 481 -25.74 19.28 12.02
CA TYR A 481 -25.70 20.28 13.09
C TYR A 481 -25.44 21.66 12.48
N ALA A 482 -25.61 22.73 13.25
CA ALA A 482 -25.29 24.08 12.80
C ALA A 482 -23.77 24.31 12.68
N PRO A 483 -23.33 25.29 11.84
CA PRO A 483 -21.92 25.67 11.77
C PRO A 483 -21.41 26.16 13.13
N ASN A 484 -20.10 26.03 13.36
CA ASN A 484 -19.42 26.42 14.60
C ASN A 484 -19.88 25.69 15.89
N ASP A 485 -20.38 24.45 15.77
CA ASP A 485 -20.71 23.62 16.92
C ASP A 485 -19.51 23.41 17.88
N PRO A 486 -19.61 23.81 19.16
CA PRO A 486 -18.50 23.71 20.12
C PRO A 486 -18.01 22.29 20.37
N VAL A 487 -18.90 21.29 20.32
CA VAL A 487 -18.51 19.87 20.48
C VAL A 487 -17.68 19.40 19.30
N GLU A 488 -18.01 19.82 18.08
CA GLU A 488 -17.22 19.52 16.88
C GLU A 488 -15.83 20.13 16.98
N LYS A 489 -15.77 21.42 17.34
CA LYS A 489 -14.51 22.16 17.45
C LYS A 489 -13.61 21.55 18.53
N TRP A 490 -14.19 21.18 19.67
CA TRP A 490 -13.49 20.45 20.72
C TRP A 490 -12.97 19.09 20.21
N LEU A 491 -13.82 18.31 19.55
CA LEU A 491 -13.46 16.99 19.03
C LEU A 491 -12.31 17.07 18.02
N ASN A 492 -12.38 18.00 17.07
CA ASN A 492 -11.35 18.23 16.06
C ASN A 492 -10.02 18.68 16.69
N LYS A 493 -10.08 19.50 17.75
CA LYS A 493 -8.91 19.95 18.51
C LYS A 493 -8.26 18.78 19.26
N VAL A 494 -9.04 18.01 20.03
CA VAL A 494 -8.55 16.87 20.82
C VAL A 494 -7.94 15.78 19.95
N LEU A 495 -8.59 15.48 18.81
CA LEU A 495 -8.11 14.47 17.88
C LEU A 495 -7.10 15.01 16.85
N CYS A 496 -6.79 16.30 16.90
CA CYS A 496 -5.89 17.01 16.00
C CYS A 496 -6.21 16.75 14.51
N LEU A 497 -7.49 16.74 14.15
CA LEU A 497 -7.96 16.50 12.78
C LEU A 497 -7.72 17.70 11.86
N ASP A 498 -7.55 18.90 12.44
CA ASP A 498 -7.31 20.14 11.71
C ASP A 498 -5.86 20.25 11.24
N ALA A 499 -5.58 19.77 10.04
CA ALA A 499 -4.23 19.81 9.46
C ALA A 499 -3.88 21.15 8.76
N ASN A 500 -4.66 22.22 8.95
CA ASN A 500 -4.45 23.51 8.25
C ASN A 500 -3.30 24.36 8.81
N ILE A 501 -2.66 23.93 9.90
CA ILE A 501 -1.61 24.66 10.63
C ILE A 501 -0.21 24.38 10.06
N VAL A 502 -0.14 23.82 8.85
CA VAL A 502 1.12 23.70 8.14
C VAL A 502 1.51 25.09 7.62
N SER A 503 2.39 25.76 8.36
CA SER A 503 2.90 27.09 8.04
C SER A 503 3.53 27.07 6.64
N LYS A 504 2.93 27.81 5.70
CA LYS A 504 3.54 28.09 4.39
C LYS A 504 4.65 29.12 4.58
N ASN A 505 5.72 28.77 5.29
CA ASN A 505 6.93 29.58 5.27
C ASN A 505 7.62 29.36 3.93
N ILE A 506 7.19 30.17 2.94
CA ILE A 506 7.75 30.28 1.58
C ILE A 506 9.13 30.99 1.62
N GLN A 507 9.53 31.55 2.77
CA GLN A 507 10.85 32.12 2.99
C GLN A 507 11.85 31.05 3.44
N GLY A 508 12.57 30.49 2.47
CA GLY A 508 13.89 29.85 2.59
C GLY A 508 14.09 28.92 3.79
N CYS A 509 13.83 27.62 3.60
CA CYS A 509 14.30 26.63 4.57
C CYS A 509 15.84 26.54 4.56
N PRO A 510 16.47 26.38 5.74
CA PRO A 510 17.93 26.23 5.87
C PRO A 510 18.43 24.95 5.23
N HIS A 511 19.74 24.88 4.93
CA HIS A 511 20.33 23.68 4.36
C HIS A 511 20.20 22.49 5.33
N PRO A 512 19.91 21.25 4.87
CA PRO A 512 19.71 20.10 5.75
C PRO A 512 20.83 19.85 6.76
N SER A 513 22.08 20.20 6.43
CA SER A 513 23.22 20.04 7.34
C SER A 513 23.13 20.89 8.62
N GLU A 514 22.47 22.06 8.56
CA GLU A 514 22.30 22.98 9.69
C GLU A 514 21.14 22.59 10.62
N CYS A 515 20.31 21.65 10.17
CA CYS A 515 19.18 21.19 10.96
C CYS A 515 19.62 20.14 11.98
N GLU A 516 19.09 20.28 13.20
CA GLU A 516 19.34 19.38 14.32
C GLU A 516 18.09 18.58 14.67
N LEU A 517 18.31 17.38 15.20
CA LEU A 517 17.25 16.48 15.63
C LEU A 517 17.08 16.60 17.15
N TYR A 518 15.84 16.78 17.60
CA TYR A 518 15.46 16.95 19.00
C TYR A 518 14.63 15.75 19.47
N TYR A 519 14.80 15.36 20.73
CA TYR A 519 13.94 14.40 21.40
C TYR A 519 12.73 15.11 22.00
N VAL A 520 11.52 14.57 21.79
CA VAL A 520 10.29 15.15 22.33
C VAL A 520 9.88 14.41 23.60
N ASN A 521 9.74 15.15 24.70
CA ASN A 521 9.16 14.58 25.92
C ASN A 521 7.64 14.45 25.75
N ARG A 522 7.14 13.22 25.85
CA ARG A 522 5.73 12.89 25.61
C ARG A 522 4.83 13.35 26.75
N ASP A 523 5.32 13.33 27.99
CA ASP A 523 4.53 13.74 29.15
C ASP A 523 4.16 15.23 29.08
N THR A 524 5.11 16.06 28.66
CA THR A 524 4.91 17.51 28.50
C THR A 524 4.14 17.84 27.21
N LEU A 525 4.33 17.05 26.16
CA LEU A 525 3.58 17.16 24.91
C LEU A 525 2.07 16.93 25.12
N PHE A 526 1.70 15.91 25.91
CA PHE A 526 0.31 15.54 26.15
C PHE A 526 -0.33 16.21 27.38
N SER A 527 0.38 17.13 28.05
CA SER A 527 -0.11 17.88 29.23
C SER A 527 -1.28 18.85 28.98
N TYR A 528 -1.72 19.02 27.72
CA TYR A 528 -2.77 19.96 27.30
C TYR A 528 -2.47 21.45 27.56
N HIS A 529 -1.19 21.84 27.62
CA HIS A 529 -0.80 23.26 27.62
C HIS A 529 -0.99 23.89 26.22
N PRO A 530 -1.41 25.19 26.09
CA PRO A 530 -1.66 25.81 24.78
C PRO A 530 -0.49 25.74 23.79
N VAL A 531 0.75 25.87 24.29
CA VAL A 531 1.97 25.75 23.48
C VAL A 531 2.22 24.30 23.04
N SER A 532 2.10 23.34 23.96
CA SER A 532 2.25 21.91 23.63
C SER A 532 1.18 21.45 22.66
N GLU A 533 -0.05 21.96 22.78
CA GLU A 533 -1.17 21.60 21.92
C GLU A 533 -0.99 22.16 20.49
N THR A 534 -0.49 23.40 20.34
CA THR A 534 -0.16 23.92 19.01
C THR A 534 1.00 23.16 18.36
N PHE A 535 2.02 22.78 19.14
CA PHE A 535 3.12 21.93 18.65
C PHE A 535 2.65 20.52 18.26
N LEU A 536 1.80 19.88 19.09
CA LEU A 536 1.19 18.59 18.82
C LEU A 536 0.32 18.63 17.55
N GLN A 537 -0.45 19.71 17.35
CA GLN A 537 -1.23 19.92 16.13
C GLN A 537 -0.35 20.07 14.90
N ARG A 538 0.77 20.82 14.97
CA ARG A 538 1.76 20.90 13.88
C ARG A 538 2.34 19.52 13.57
N MET A 539 2.75 18.78 14.58
CA MET A 539 3.31 17.43 14.44
C MET A 539 2.29 16.46 13.81
N MET A 540 1.04 16.44 14.29
CA MET A 540 -0.01 15.59 13.73
C MET A 540 -0.42 16.02 12.32
N SER A 541 -0.45 17.32 12.03
CA SER A 541 -0.71 17.82 10.68
C SER A 541 0.34 17.32 9.67
N LEU A 542 1.60 17.20 10.10
CA LEU A 542 2.67 16.63 9.29
C LEU A 542 2.47 15.13 9.06
N TYR A 543 2.14 14.36 10.10
CA TYR A 543 1.79 12.94 9.95
C TYR A 543 0.62 12.72 8.99
N VAL A 544 -0.42 13.56 9.10
CA VAL A 544 -1.60 13.51 8.22
C VAL A 544 -1.24 13.83 6.78
N ALA A 545 -0.31 14.76 6.55
CA ALA A 545 0.13 15.16 5.23
C ALA A 545 1.03 14.12 4.54
N SER A 546 1.95 13.48 5.28
CA SER A 546 2.93 12.55 4.70
C SER A 546 2.36 11.15 4.45
N HIS A 547 1.51 10.64 5.33
CA HIS A 547 1.00 9.27 5.27
C HIS A 547 -0.30 9.13 4.47
N TYR A 548 -0.44 7.99 3.77
CA TYR A 548 -1.62 7.73 2.95
C TYR A 548 -2.90 7.63 3.78
N LYS A 549 -2.84 6.92 4.92
CA LYS A 549 -3.94 6.70 5.85
C LYS A 549 -3.45 6.92 7.27
N ASN A 550 -4.21 7.69 8.04
CA ASN A 550 -4.00 7.88 9.46
C ASN A 550 -5.29 7.54 10.20
N SER A 551 -5.15 6.99 11.41
CA SER A 551 -6.26 6.79 12.31
C SER A 551 -6.08 7.65 13.56
N PRO A 552 -7.14 8.24 14.13
CA PRO A 552 -7.06 8.91 15.42
C PRO A 552 -6.55 8.01 16.54
N ASN A 553 -6.67 6.69 16.41
CA ASN A 553 -6.10 5.74 17.36
C ASN A 553 -4.57 5.79 17.42
N ASP A 554 -3.91 6.29 16.36
CA ASP A 554 -2.45 6.47 16.32
C ASP A 554 -1.99 7.49 17.36
N LEU A 555 -2.82 8.49 17.68
CA LEU A 555 -2.55 9.48 18.71
C LEU A 555 -2.46 8.83 20.09
N GLN A 556 -3.37 7.90 20.37
CA GLN A 556 -3.38 7.12 21.61
C GLN A 556 -2.20 6.13 21.66
N LEU A 557 -1.85 5.51 20.53
CA LEU A 557 -0.67 4.66 20.45
C LEU A 557 0.60 5.46 20.78
N MET A 558 0.74 6.64 20.18
CA MET A 558 1.89 7.53 20.38
C MET A 558 2.00 8.06 21.81
N SER A 559 0.87 8.27 22.49
CA SER A 559 0.84 8.78 23.86
C SER A 559 1.11 7.69 24.90
N ASP A 560 0.43 6.55 24.80
CA ASP A 560 0.33 5.62 25.92
C ASP A 560 1.40 4.53 25.86
N ALA A 561 1.80 4.09 24.66
CA ALA A 561 2.68 2.93 24.52
C ALA A 561 4.14 3.28 24.93
N PRO A 562 4.71 2.59 25.93
CA PRO A 562 5.97 3.00 26.56
C PRO A 562 7.17 2.96 25.63
N ALA A 563 7.26 1.93 24.78
CA ALA A 563 8.36 1.72 23.83
C ALA A 563 8.46 2.76 22.71
N HIS A 564 7.48 3.67 22.57
CA HIS A 564 7.50 4.66 21.51
C HIS A 564 8.31 5.91 21.89
N HIS A 565 9.18 6.33 20.98
CA HIS A 565 9.93 7.59 21.08
C HIS A 565 9.64 8.49 19.88
N LEU A 566 9.66 9.80 20.12
CA LEU A 566 9.40 10.82 19.12
C LEU A 566 10.61 11.72 18.95
N PHE A 567 11.01 11.91 17.70
CA PHE A 567 12.09 12.80 17.31
C PHE A 567 11.60 13.79 16.27
N VAL A 568 12.06 15.04 16.37
CA VAL A 568 11.67 16.12 15.46
C VAL A 568 12.90 16.82 14.93
N LEU A 569 12.99 17.00 13.62
CA LEU A 569 14.01 17.80 12.96
C LEU A 569 13.54 19.24 12.89
N LEU A 570 14.32 20.14 13.49
CA LEU A 570 14.02 21.57 13.54
C LEU A 570 15.08 22.37 12.78
N PRO A 571 14.70 23.51 12.17
CA PRO A 571 15.67 24.49 11.69
C PRO A 571 16.46 25.06 12.89
N PRO A 572 17.66 25.64 12.66
CA PRO A 572 18.42 26.28 13.73
C PRO A 572 17.57 27.37 14.37
N VAL A 573 17.39 27.27 15.69
CA VAL A 573 16.56 28.20 16.45
C VAL A 573 17.39 29.43 16.78
N ASN A 574 17.02 30.59 16.25
CA ASN A 574 17.61 31.86 16.69
C ASN A 574 17.11 32.17 18.10
N GLU A 575 18.01 32.26 19.09
CA GLU A 575 17.68 32.58 20.49
C GLU A 575 16.91 33.91 20.66
N LYS A 576 16.98 34.80 19.64
CA LYS A 576 16.31 36.10 19.62
C LYS A 576 14.82 36.03 19.26
N THR A 577 14.32 34.93 18.72
CA THR A 577 12.93 34.81 18.25
C THR A 577 12.15 33.87 19.18
N SER A 578 11.28 34.44 20.03
CA SER A 578 10.39 33.70 20.96
C SER A 578 9.20 33.03 20.23
N SER A 579 9.44 32.51 19.02
CA SER A 579 8.45 31.81 18.20
C SER A 579 8.73 30.31 18.20
N LEU A 580 7.69 29.49 18.37
CA LEU A 580 7.81 28.04 18.29
C LEU A 580 8.34 27.60 16.92
N PRO A 581 9.43 26.81 16.87
CA PRO A 581 9.99 26.34 15.61
C PRO A 581 9.03 25.37 14.92
N ASP A 582 8.99 25.45 13.59
CA ASP A 582 8.13 24.58 12.78
C ASP A 582 8.83 23.22 12.55
N PRO A 583 8.16 22.09 12.87
CA PRO A 583 8.72 20.76 12.64
C PRO A 583 8.83 20.46 11.14
N LEU A 584 10.05 20.23 10.65
CA LEU A 584 10.31 19.90 9.24
C LEU A 584 10.11 18.41 8.96
N VAL A 585 10.62 17.57 9.88
CA VAL A 585 10.52 16.12 9.83
C VAL A 585 10.18 15.60 11.21
N VAL A 586 9.28 14.63 11.29
CA VAL A 586 8.95 13.94 12.54
C VAL A 586 9.19 12.45 12.34
N ILE A 587 9.91 11.82 13.27
CA ILE A 587 10.19 10.38 13.29
C ILE A 587 9.58 9.76 14.54
N GLN A 588 8.79 8.71 14.34
CA GLN A 588 8.29 7.85 15.41
C GLN A 588 9.08 6.54 15.39
N VAL A 589 9.69 6.22 16.53
CA VAL A 589 10.46 5.00 16.75
C VAL A 589 9.75 4.16 17.81
N CYS A 590 9.83 2.84 17.70
CA CYS A 590 9.38 1.88 18.70
C CYS A 590 10.55 0.98 19.07
N LEU A 591 10.93 0.90 20.33
CA LEU A 591 11.91 -0.09 20.79
C LEU A 591 11.25 -1.48 20.78
N GLU A 592 11.94 -2.48 20.23
CA GLU A 592 11.46 -3.86 20.08
C GLU A 592 12.60 -4.84 20.37
N GLY A 593 12.30 -5.98 20.97
CA GLY A 593 13.28 -7.03 21.25
C GLY A 593 13.46 -7.33 22.73
N GLU A 594 14.62 -7.88 23.08
CA GLU A 594 14.93 -8.37 24.44
C GLU A 594 13.92 -9.42 24.95
N ILE A 595 13.38 -10.21 24.03
CA ILE A 595 12.39 -11.25 24.33
C ILE A 595 13.12 -12.50 24.81
N SER A 596 12.62 -13.11 25.89
CA SER A 596 13.22 -14.35 26.40
C SER A 596 12.97 -15.52 25.44
N ARG A 597 14.01 -16.33 25.18
CA ARG A 597 13.93 -17.50 24.26
C ARG A 597 12.80 -18.46 24.61
N GLN A 598 12.52 -18.65 25.90
CA GLN A 598 11.43 -19.51 26.38
C GLN A 598 10.05 -18.97 25.96
N THR A 599 9.84 -17.66 26.01
CA THR A 599 8.59 -17.02 25.58
C THR A 599 8.41 -17.14 24.07
N VAL A 600 9.50 -17.01 23.29
CA VAL A 600 9.49 -17.21 21.83
C VAL A 600 9.03 -18.61 21.47
N MET A 601 9.70 -19.64 22.01
CA MET A 601 9.34 -21.03 21.74
C MET A 601 7.90 -21.35 22.17
N ASN A 602 7.49 -20.92 23.37
CA ASN A 602 6.14 -21.19 23.90
C ASN A 602 5.03 -20.52 23.07
N SER A 603 5.26 -19.30 22.61
CA SER A 603 4.27 -18.55 21.83
C SER A 603 4.21 -19.01 20.38
N LEU A 604 5.37 -19.32 19.78
CA LEU A 604 5.46 -19.89 18.43
C LEU A 604 4.79 -21.27 18.38
N ALA A 605 5.00 -22.12 19.39
CA ALA A 605 4.33 -23.41 19.52
C ALA A 605 2.80 -23.27 19.64
N ARG A 606 2.30 -22.19 20.25
CA ARG A 606 0.87 -21.86 20.35
C ARG A 606 0.33 -21.12 19.13
N GLY A 607 1.17 -20.74 18.17
CA GLY A 607 0.82 -19.91 17.02
C GLY A 607 0.31 -18.51 17.40
N GLN A 608 0.59 -18.04 18.61
CA GLN A 608 0.17 -16.73 19.08
C GLN A 608 1.23 -15.69 18.78
N ARG A 609 0.81 -14.55 18.24
CA ARG A 609 1.66 -13.38 18.04
C ARG A 609 1.28 -12.31 19.07
N PRO A 610 2.09 -12.11 20.12
CA PRO A 610 1.97 -10.96 21.01
C PRO A 610 1.94 -9.66 20.21
N ALA A 611 1.10 -8.71 20.63
CA ALA A 611 1.06 -7.39 20.04
C ALA A 611 2.18 -6.53 20.65
N GLY A 612 2.89 -5.76 19.81
CA GLY A 612 4.03 -4.92 20.23
C GLY A 612 5.24 -5.13 19.33
N ASP A 613 5.87 -6.31 19.43
CA ASP A 613 7.17 -6.62 18.81
C ASP A 613 7.06 -7.23 17.40
N MET A 614 6.65 -6.43 16.41
CA MET A 614 6.32 -6.97 15.10
C MET A 614 7.53 -7.57 14.37
N ILE A 615 8.70 -6.94 14.42
CA ILE A 615 9.87 -7.38 13.65
C ILE A 615 10.48 -8.68 14.23
N PRO A 616 10.73 -8.78 15.55
CA PRO A 616 11.21 -10.01 16.17
C PRO A 616 10.34 -11.22 15.85
N TRP A 617 9.00 -11.12 16.04
CA TRP A 617 8.08 -12.22 15.77
C TRP A 617 8.02 -12.63 14.30
N LEU A 618 8.12 -11.66 13.39
CA LEU A 618 8.08 -11.91 11.96
C LEU A 618 9.34 -12.65 11.51
N ILE A 619 10.52 -12.22 11.95
CA ILE A 619 11.80 -12.83 11.56
C ILE A 619 11.93 -14.20 12.21
N ALA A 620 11.65 -14.32 13.51
CA ALA A 620 11.65 -15.62 14.19
C ALA A 620 10.69 -16.61 13.52
N GLN A 621 9.52 -16.17 13.04
CA GLN A 621 8.61 -17.05 12.31
C GLN A 621 9.12 -17.46 10.91
N GLN A 622 9.77 -16.55 10.18
CA GLN A 622 10.16 -16.79 8.78
C GLN A 622 11.49 -17.54 8.65
N TYR A 623 12.41 -17.29 9.57
CA TYR A 623 13.75 -17.90 9.59
C TYR A 623 13.86 -19.01 10.64
N GLN A 624 12.86 -19.15 11.52
CA GLN A 624 12.88 -20.11 12.64
C GLN A 624 14.11 -19.94 13.53
N ASP A 625 14.55 -18.69 13.67
CA ASP A 625 15.68 -18.30 14.50
C ASP A 625 15.20 -17.67 15.81
N ASP A 626 15.52 -18.32 16.92
CA ASP A 626 15.21 -17.87 18.27
C ASP A 626 16.19 -16.79 18.75
N ASP A 627 17.39 -16.71 18.17
CA ASP A 627 18.44 -15.79 18.62
C ASP A 627 18.11 -14.35 18.22
N PHE A 628 17.53 -14.13 17.03
CA PHE A 628 17.14 -12.81 16.57
C PHE A 628 16.15 -12.11 17.52
N ALA A 629 15.23 -12.86 18.13
CA ALA A 629 14.24 -12.28 19.05
C ALA A 629 14.85 -11.79 20.38
N SER A 630 16.04 -12.28 20.73
CA SER A 630 16.79 -11.83 21.91
C SER A 630 17.57 -10.53 21.68
N LEU A 631 17.79 -10.14 20.41
CA LEU A 631 18.45 -8.89 20.06
C LEU A 631 17.58 -7.68 20.42
N SER A 632 18.22 -6.57 20.76
CA SER A 632 17.56 -5.31 21.04
C SER A 632 17.56 -4.45 19.77
N GLY A 633 16.41 -3.95 19.35
CA GLY A 633 16.31 -3.15 18.14
C GLY A 633 15.28 -2.05 18.25
N ALA A 634 15.26 -1.20 17.23
CA ALA A 634 14.21 -0.21 17.13
C ALA A 634 13.58 -0.19 15.75
N ARG A 635 12.25 -0.19 15.73
CA ARG A 635 11.45 -0.03 14.52
C ARG A 635 11.12 1.45 14.31
N VAL A 636 11.54 2.01 13.18
CA VAL A 636 11.00 3.27 12.68
C VAL A 636 9.59 3.00 12.17
N VAL A 637 8.59 3.37 12.97
CA VAL A 637 7.16 3.16 12.67
C VAL A 637 6.69 4.16 11.63
N ARG A 638 7.08 5.43 11.77
CA ARG A 638 6.70 6.51 10.86
C ARG A 638 7.82 7.51 10.67
N ILE A 639 7.95 7.99 9.44
CA ILE A 639 8.75 9.15 9.07
C ILE A 639 7.85 10.09 8.26
N ALA A 640 7.64 11.28 8.79
CA ALA A 640 6.79 12.30 8.18
C ALA A 640 7.65 13.49 7.78
N THR A 641 7.89 13.65 6.47
CA THR A 641 8.51 14.83 5.90
C THR A 641 7.45 15.74 5.32
N HIS A 642 7.62 17.04 5.47
CA HIS A 642 6.74 18.02 4.85
C HIS A 642 6.63 17.78 3.33
N PRO A 643 5.42 17.68 2.74
CA PRO A 643 5.25 17.36 1.32
C PRO A 643 6.01 18.30 0.36
N ASP A 644 6.04 19.59 0.68
CA ASP A 644 6.73 20.59 -0.14
C ASP A 644 8.27 20.47 -0.06
N TYR A 645 8.80 19.85 1.00
CA TYR A 645 10.25 19.72 1.24
C TYR A 645 10.77 18.28 1.04
N ALA A 646 9.93 17.34 0.60
CA ALA A 646 10.26 15.91 0.53
C ALA A 646 11.44 15.58 -0.40
N LYS A 647 11.79 16.47 -1.34
CA LYS A 647 12.90 16.29 -2.29
C LYS A 647 14.22 16.95 -1.87
N MET A 648 14.25 17.68 -0.76
CA MET A 648 15.43 18.43 -0.29
C MET A 648 16.37 17.61 0.62
N GLY A 649 15.99 16.37 0.98
CA GLY A 649 16.86 15.45 1.73
C GLY A 649 16.77 15.53 3.26
N TYR A 650 15.85 16.32 3.83
CA TYR A 650 15.66 16.41 5.29
C TYR A 650 15.35 15.06 5.95
N GLY A 651 14.61 14.18 5.28
CA GLY A 651 14.34 12.82 5.78
C GLY A 651 15.61 11.96 5.88
N SER A 652 16.53 12.08 4.92
CA SER A 652 17.82 11.36 4.95
C SER A 652 18.67 11.86 6.11
N ARG A 653 18.77 13.19 6.28
CA ARG A 653 19.49 13.81 7.40
C ARG A 653 18.95 13.36 8.75
N ALA A 654 17.63 13.33 8.91
CA ALA A 654 17.01 12.92 10.17
C ALA A 654 17.31 11.44 10.50
N LEU A 655 17.35 10.54 9.50
CA LEU A 655 17.75 9.15 9.69
C LEU A 655 19.25 8.99 9.99
N GLU A 656 20.11 9.78 9.35
CA GLU A 656 21.56 9.78 9.62
C GLU A 656 21.83 10.18 11.07
N LEU A 657 21.21 11.28 11.53
CA LEU A 657 21.32 11.74 12.92
C LEU A 657 20.79 10.71 13.91
N LEU A 658 19.63 10.11 13.62
CA LEU A 658 19.05 9.04 14.43
C LEU A 658 19.96 7.80 14.49
N THR A 659 20.54 7.39 13.36
CA THR A 659 21.49 6.27 13.31
C THR A 659 22.72 6.59 14.15
N SER A 660 23.26 7.81 14.05
CA SER A 660 24.43 8.22 14.83
C SER A 660 24.16 8.30 16.34
N PHE A 661 22.93 8.66 16.74
CA PHE A 661 22.50 8.67 18.13
C PHE A 661 22.47 7.27 18.74
N TYR A 662 21.84 6.32 18.06
CA TYR A 662 21.78 4.93 18.55
C TYR A 662 23.10 4.17 18.42
N GLN A 663 24.03 4.63 17.57
CA GLN A 663 25.42 4.17 17.55
C GLN A 663 26.29 4.79 18.67
N GLY A 664 25.75 5.69 19.49
CA GLY A 664 26.50 6.32 20.59
C GLY A 664 27.52 7.38 20.15
N LYS A 665 27.56 7.77 18.87
CA LYS A 665 28.55 8.74 18.33
C LYS A 665 28.30 10.19 18.74
N VAL A 666 27.10 10.50 19.21
CA VAL A 666 26.61 11.87 19.47
C VAL A 666 26.63 12.23 20.97
N SER A 667 26.86 11.24 21.85
CA SER A 667 26.87 11.46 23.29
C SER A 667 28.15 12.15 23.75
N SER A 668 28.04 13.31 24.37
CA SER A 668 29.17 14.04 24.95
C SER A 668 29.76 13.26 26.14
N LEU A 669 31.06 12.96 26.09
CA LEU A 669 31.81 12.27 27.16
C LEU A 669 31.91 13.07 28.49
N SER A 670 31.46 14.32 28.52
CA SER A 670 31.65 15.27 29.63
C SER A 670 30.52 15.29 30.68
N GLU A 671 29.41 14.58 30.48
CA GLU A 671 28.22 14.66 31.35
C GLU A 671 27.79 13.29 31.91
N SER A 672 28.75 12.42 32.24
CA SER A 672 28.47 11.16 32.92
C SER A 672 28.35 11.35 34.44
N SER A 673 27.22 11.88 34.93
CA SER A 673 26.79 11.68 36.32
C SER A 673 25.42 12.32 36.59
N GLY A 674 24.37 11.49 36.66
CA GLY A 674 23.20 11.78 37.52
C GLY A 674 21.93 12.36 36.88
N LEU A 675 21.63 12.08 35.61
CA LEU A 675 20.25 12.26 35.12
C LEU A 675 19.47 10.98 35.41
N GLU A 676 18.84 10.93 36.60
CA GLU A 676 17.69 10.06 36.82
C GLU A 676 16.72 10.25 35.64
N GLU A 677 16.07 9.19 35.17
CA GLU A 677 15.06 9.32 34.13
C GLU A 677 14.08 10.43 34.56
N ASP A 678 14.01 11.53 33.80
CA ASP A 678 13.05 12.63 33.95
C ASP A 678 11.61 12.14 33.66
N ALA A 679 11.23 11.00 34.23
CA ALA A 679 9.86 10.55 34.32
C ALA A 679 9.21 11.39 35.43
N LEU A 680 8.12 12.08 35.07
CA LEU A 680 7.32 12.78 36.07
C LEU A 680 6.96 11.79 37.20
N PRO A 681 7.11 12.17 38.48
CA PRO A 681 6.60 11.35 39.57
C PRO A 681 5.11 11.13 39.32
N ARG A 682 4.70 9.86 39.40
CA ARG A 682 3.29 9.49 39.31
C ARG A 682 2.53 10.26 40.39
N ILE A 683 1.27 10.57 40.12
CA ILE A 683 0.40 11.09 41.17
C ILE A 683 0.43 10.06 42.29
N GLU A 684 0.97 10.43 43.45
CA GLU A 684 1.10 9.51 44.57
C GLU A 684 -0.30 9.09 45.05
N ASP A 685 -0.43 7.84 45.47
CA ASP A 685 -1.71 7.30 45.98
C ASP A 685 -2.27 8.17 47.12
N TYR A 686 -1.40 8.85 47.87
CA TYR A 686 -1.76 9.84 48.90
C TYR A 686 -2.50 11.08 48.35
N GLU A 687 -2.17 11.57 47.15
CA GLU A 687 -2.92 12.67 46.51
C GLU A 687 -4.29 12.19 46.00
N LEU A 688 -4.43 10.92 45.63
CA LEU A 688 -5.69 10.32 45.18
C LEU A 688 -6.64 10.02 46.34
N GLU A 689 -6.10 9.64 47.51
CA GLU A 689 -6.87 9.33 48.72
C GLU A 689 -7.49 10.58 49.37
N ASN A 690 -6.82 11.73 49.29
CA ASN A 690 -7.29 12.99 49.89
C ASN A 690 -8.19 13.84 48.96
N ALA A 691 -8.42 13.40 47.73
CA ALA A 691 -9.12 14.18 46.72
C ALA A 691 -10.64 13.92 46.75
N ASN A 692 -11.44 14.99 46.56
CA ASN A 692 -12.90 14.94 46.60
C ASN A 692 -13.50 15.64 45.37
N ILE A 693 -14.27 14.89 44.57
CA ILE A 693 -14.90 15.33 43.31
C ILE A 693 -15.66 16.66 43.42
N LYS A 694 -16.27 16.95 44.57
CA LYS A 694 -17.06 18.18 44.76
C LYS A 694 -16.23 19.45 44.87
N THR A 695 -14.96 19.34 45.29
CA THR A 695 -14.07 20.49 45.55
C THR A 695 -12.88 20.56 44.59
N GLU A 696 -12.64 19.53 43.80
CA GLU A 696 -11.54 19.45 42.85
C GLU A 696 -11.63 20.51 41.73
N GLN A 697 -10.52 21.22 41.49
CA GLN A 697 -10.30 22.02 40.30
C GLN A 697 -9.21 21.35 39.46
N ILE A 698 -9.59 20.85 38.29
CA ILE A 698 -8.65 20.25 37.35
C ILE A 698 -7.99 21.38 36.55
N LYS A 699 -6.71 21.64 36.82
CA LYS A 699 -5.88 22.61 36.08
C LYS A 699 -4.70 21.90 35.44
N VAL A 700 -4.18 22.49 34.36
CA VAL A 700 -2.90 22.08 33.77
C VAL A 700 -1.81 22.23 34.85
N ARG A 701 -0.87 21.29 34.90
CA ARG A 701 0.24 21.29 35.86
C ARG A 701 1.12 22.52 35.67
N ASP A 702 1.75 22.99 36.76
CA ASP A 702 2.60 24.18 36.72
C ASP A 702 3.80 24.00 35.77
N PRO A 703 4.05 24.94 34.83
CA PRO A 703 5.17 24.85 33.87
C PRO A 703 6.55 24.68 34.50
N SER A 704 6.77 25.23 35.69
CA SER A 704 8.07 25.17 36.38
C SER A 704 8.42 23.80 36.95
N LYS A 705 7.44 22.91 37.10
CA LYS A 705 7.64 21.52 37.57
C LYS A 705 7.69 20.52 36.42
N MET A 706 7.44 20.98 35.19
CA MET A 706 7.40 20.12 34.01
C MET A 706 8.78 20.08 33.34
N PRO A 707 9.24 18.91 32.86
CA PRO A 707 10.46 18.83 32.07
C PRO A 707 10.32 19.63 30.76
N ALA A 708 11.44 19.91 30.11
CA ALA A 708 11.42 20.61 28.83
C ALA A 708 10.65 19.79 27.77
N LEU A 709 9.93 20.48 26.87
CA LEU A 709 9.22 19.84 25.76
C LEU A 709 10.19 19.21 24.75
N LEU A 710 11.30 19.90 24.49
CA LEU A 710 12.33 19.51 23.54
C LEU A 710 13.66 19.40 24.29
N THR A 711 14.32 18.26 24.16
CA THR A 711 15.66 18.00 24.69
C THR A 711 16.60 17.75 23.51
N LYS A 712 17.82 18.28 23.56
CA LYS A 712 18.79 17.99 22.51
C LYS A 712 19.22 16.54 22.59
N ILE A 713 19.47 15.93 21.43
CA ILE A 713 19.89 14.52 21.37
C ILE A 713 21.26 14.28 22.02
N SER A 714 22.11 15.30 22.07
CA SER A 714 23.41 15.27 22.75
C SER A 714 23.30 15.17 24.28
N GLU A 715 22.22 15.67 24.87
CA GLU A 715 21.99 15.73 26.31
C GLU A 715 21.40 14.43 26.87
N LYS A 716 20.91 13.54 25.98
CA LYS A 716 20.25 12.30 26.37
C LYS A 716 21.16 11.09 26.09
N PRO A 717 21.36 10.17 27.05
CA PRO A 717 22.01 8.90 26.76
C PRO A 717 21.12 8.03 25.87
N SER A 718 21.70 7.38 24.86
CA SER A 718 20.98 6.43 24.01
C SER A 718 20.92 5.04 24.66
N HIS A 719 19.80 4.34 24.43
CA HIS A 719 19.74 2.89 24.66
C HIS A 719 20.61 2.19 23.62
N ARG A 720 21.36 1.18 24.04
CA ARG A 720 22.15 0.35 23.14
C ARG A 720 21.21 -0.48 22.26
N LEU A 721 21.38 -0.41 20.95
CA LEU A 721 20.57 -1.13 19.98
C LEU A 721 21.44 -1.86 18.96
N ASP A 722 21.03 -3.07 18.57
CA ASP A 722 21.72 -3.92 17.61
C ASP A 722 21.25 -3.66 16.17
N TYR A 723 20.00 -3.25 15.98
CA TYR A 723 19.44 -2.99 14.65
C TYR A 723 18.38 -1.88 14.61
N LEU A 724 18.24 -1.26 13.43
CA LEU A 724 17.11 -0.41 13.07
C LEU A 724 16.28 -1.10 11.99
N GLY A 725 14.99 -1.28 12.26
CA GLY A 725 14.03 -1.88 11.35
C GLY A 725 13.00 -0.89 10.82
N VAL A 726 12.48 -1.13 9.63
CA VAL A 726 11.35 -0.38 9.05
C VAL A 726 10.32 -1.36 8.49
N SER A 727 9.05 -0.97 8.53
CA SER A 727 7.96 -1.72 7.89
C SER A 727 7.02 -0.76 7.17
N TYR A 728 6.87 -0.94 5.86
CA TYR A 728 6.09 -0.03 5.03
C TYR A 728 5.46 -0.74 3.82
N GLY A 729 4.45 -0.12 3.21
CA GLY A 729 3.90 -0.56 1.91
C GLY A 729 4.88 -0.24 0.78
N LEU A 730 5.27 -1.26 0.01
CA LEU A 730 6.30 -1.14 -1.01
C LEU A 730 5.84 -0.21 -2.14
N THR A 731 6.47 0.96 -2.23
CA THR A 731 6.38 1.88 -3.36
C THR A 731 7.78 2.19 -3.90
N PRO A 732 7.95 2.47 -5.21
CA PRO A 732 9.27 2.74 -5.78
C PRO A 732 9.99 3.91 -5.10
N ALA A 733 9.24 4.95 -4.73
CA ALA A 733 9.78 6.16 -4.10
C ALA A 733 10.29 5.87 -2.67
N LEU A 734 9.50 5.19 -1.84
CA LEU A 734 9.91 4.83 -0.48
C LEU A 734 11.02 3.79 -0.50
N HIS A 735 10.97 2.80 -1.38
CA HIS A 735 12.01 1.80 -1.50
C HIS A 735 13.37 2.42 -1.87
N LYS A 736 13.39 3.35 -2.82
CA LYS A 736 14.60 4.10 -3.17
C LYS A 736 15.14 4.95 -2.01
N PHE A 737 14.25 5.51 -1.18
CA PHE A 737 14.62 6.24 0.02
C PHE A 737 15.33 5.33 1.04
N TRP A 738 14.75 4.18 1.37
CA TRP A 738 15.34 3.23 2.32
C TRP A 738 16.61 2.56 1.81
N LYS A 739 16.65 2.22 0.52
CA LYS A 739 17.87 1.71 -0.14
C LYS A 739 19.03 2.70 -0.04
N ARG A 740 18.77 4.00 -0.25
CA ARG A 740 19.80 5.05 -0.07
C ARG A 740 20.27 5.20 1.37
N ALA A 741 19.41 4.93 2.35
CA ALA A 741 19.75 4.97 3.76
C ALA A 741 20.53 3.72 4.25
N GLY A 742 20.73 2.72 3.38
CA GLY A 742 21.46 1.49 3.67
C GLY A 742 20.63 0.45 4.43
N PHE A 743 19.31 0.44 4.26
CA PHE A 743 18.46 -0.63 4.77
C PHE A 743 18.40 -1.80 3.78
N VAL A 744 18.38 -3.02 4.30
CA VAL A 744 18.37 -4.27 3.55
C VAL A 744 17.01 -4.97 3.70
N PRO A 745 16.33 -5.37 2.62
CA PRO A 745 15.07 -6.08 2.72
C PRO A 745 15.28 -7.51 3.21
N LEU A 746 14.56 -7.91 4.25
CA LEU A 746 14.61 -9.27 4.81
C LEU A 746 13.30 -10.03 4.68
N TYR A 747 12.19 -9.34 4.48
CA TYR A 747 10.89 -9.97 4.29
C TYR A 747 9.95 -9.10 3.49
N MET A 748 9.12 -9.74 2.66
CA MET A 748 8.04 -9.09 1.97
C MET A 748 6.81 -10.01 1.92
N ARG A 749 5.65 -9.44 2.25
CA ARG A 749 4.37 -10.16 2.30
C ARG A 749 3.81 -10.42 0.90
N GLN A 750 3.42 -11.66 0.60
CA GLN A 750 2.82 -12.04 -0.69
C GLN A 750 1.40 -11.50 -0.92
N THR A 751 0.61 -11.39 0.14
CA THR A 751 -0.74 -10.81 0.06
C THR A 751 -0.62 -9.29 0.16
N ALA A 752 -1.10 -8.58 -0.85
CA ALA A 752 -1.26 -7.13 -0.78
C ALA A 752 -2.25 -6.76 0.34
N ASN A 753 -2.07 -5.59 0.91
CA ASN A 753 -3.02 -5.05 1.86
C ASN A 753 -4.25 -4.51 1.11
N ASP A 754 -5.45 -4.97 1.42
CA ASP A 754 -6.69 -4.56 0.72
C ASP A 754 -6.91 -3.04 0.71
N LEU A 755 -6.42 -2.35 1.75
CA LEU A 755 -6.57 -0.90 1.92
C LEU A 755 -5.66 -0.07 1.02
N THR A 756 -4.42 -0.52 0.77
CA THR A 756 -3.44 0.26 -0.02
C THR A 756 -3.15 -0.39 -1.37
N GLY A 757 -3.51 -1.65 -1.56
CA GLY A 757 -3.11 -2.47 -2.72
C GLY A 757 -1.60 -2.75 -2.77
N GLU A 758 -0.87 -2.44 -1.69
CA GLU A 758 0.60 -2.55 -1.63
C GLU A 758 1.02 -3.73 -0.74
N HIS A 759 2.19 -4.30 -1.05
CA HIS A 759 2.79 -5.37 -0.27
C HIS A 759 3.64 -4.79 0.85
N THR A 760 3.47 -5.30 2.07
CA THR A 760 4.30 -4.86 3.21
C THR A 760 5.71 -5.43 3.08
N CYS A 761 6.71 -4.55 3.11
CA CYS A 761 8.13 -4.89 3.11
C CYS A 761 8.76 -4.52 4.46
N VAL A 762 9.55 -5.42 5.03
CA VAL A 762 10.38 -5.18 6.21
C VAL A 762 11.83 -5.12 5.79
N MET A 763 12.48 -4.00 6.13
CA MET A 763 13.90 -3.79 5.88
C MET A 763 14.63 -3.49 7.18
N ILE A 764 15.85 -3.96 7.31
CA ILE A 764 16.66 -3.83 8.52
C ILE A 764 18.03 -3.27 8.16
N LYS A 765 18.58 -2.48 9.08
CA LYS A 765 19.95 -1.99 9.07
C LYS A 765 20.60 -2.38 10.39
N ALA A 766 21.68 -3.16 10.33
CA ALA A 766 22.47 -3.47 11.51
C ALA A 766 23.20 -2.22 12.02
N LEU A 767 23.25 -2.06 13.34
CA LEU A 767 24.03 -1.04 14.02
C LEU A 767 25.28 -1.72 14.60
N THR A 768 26.39 -1.65 13.87
CA THR A 768 27.67 -2.16 14.37
C THR A 768 28.35 -1.10 15.23
N ASP A 769 28.57 -1.40 16.50
CA ASP A 769 29.53 -0.67 17.32
C ASP A 769 30.92 -1.30 17.12
N THR A 770 31.91 -0.50 16.78
CA THR A 770 33.29 -0.95 16.49
C THR A 770 34.02 -1.48 17.73
N GLN A 771 33.42 -1.44 18.92
CA GLN A 771 34.12 -1.69 20.19
C GLN A 771 33.68 -2.96 20.96
N ASP A 772 32.56 -3.62 20.62
CA ASP A 772 32.06 -4.77 21.40
C ASP A 772 32.04 -6.09 20.58
N ALA A 773 32.77 -7.09 21.07
CA ALA A 773 32.93 -8.42 20.47
C ALA A 773 31.64 -9.27 20.41
N ARG A 774 30.54 -8.85 21.04
CA ARG A 774 29.22 -9.52 20.93
C ARG A 774 28.46 -9.15 19.65
N VAL A 775 28.78 -8.00 19.05
CA VAL A 775 28.15 -7.43 17.84
C VAL A 775 29.03 -7.63 16.60
N ALA A 776 30.16 -8.34 16.75
CA ALA A 776 31.10 -8.65 15.67
C ALA A 776 30.54 -9.52 14.53
N ASN A 777 29.28 -9.97 14.62
CA ASN A 777 28.66 -10.79 13.58
C ASN A 777 27.49 -10.05 12.92
N SER A 778 27.79 -9.14 11.99
CA SER A 778 26.88 -8.79 10.88
C SER A 778 26.53 -10.00 9.99
N ALA A 779 27.13 -11.17 10.26
CA ALA A 779 26.88 -12.44 9.59
C ALA A 779 25.39 -12.85 9.58
N TRP A 780 24.59 -12.51 10.60
CA TRP A 780 23.15 -12.83 10.57
C TRP A 780 22.41 -12.02 9.51
N LEU A 781 22.80 -10.76 9.29
CA LEU A 781 22.18 -9.90 8.27
C LEU A 781 22.52 -10.42 6.87
N ASP A 782 23.77 -10.84 6.65
CA ASP A 782 24.23 -11.48 5.41
C ASP A 782 23.46 -12.80 5.16
N ALA A 783 23.38 -13.68 6.16
CA ALA A 783 22.63 -14.94 6.05
C ALA A 783 21.16 -14.72 5.69
N PHE A 784 20.48 -13.78 6.35
CA PHE A 784 19.09 -13.45 6.05
C PHE A 784 18.92 -12.74 4.71
N ALA A 785 19.84 -11.86 4.31
CA ALA A 785 19.81 -11.19 3.02
C ALA A 785 19.92 -12.20 1.86
N ARG A 786 20.85 -13.15 1.95
CA ARG A 786 21.03 -14.22 0.94
C ARG A 786 19.81 -15.13 0.85
N ASP A 787 19.27 -15.55 1.99
CA ASP A 787 18.08 -16.39 2.01
C ASP A 787 16.85 -15.63 1.49
N PHE A 788 16.71 -14.34 1.81
CA PHE A 788 15.71 -13.47 1.22
C PHE A 788 15.88 -13.35 -0.30
N SER A 789 17.09 -13.07 -0.80
CA SER A 789 17.40 -13.01 -2.24
C SER A 789 16.97 -14.30 -2.95
N LYS A 790 17.34 -15.46 -2.39
CA LYS A 790 16.97 -16.77 -2.91
C LYS A 790 15.45 -16.98 -2.92
N ARG A 791 14.76 -16.72 -1.79
CA ARG A 791 13.30 -16.83 -1.70
C ARG A 791 12.63 -15.89 -2.71
N PHE A 792 13.02 -14.62 -2.74
CA PHE A 792 12.43 -13.61 -3.59
C PHE A 792 12.51 -13.99 -5.07
N ILE A 793 13.65 -14.50 -5.56
CA ILE A 793 13.82 -15.00 -6.94
C ILE A 793 12.75 -16.05 -7.30
N HIS A 794 12.48 -17.00 -6.39
CA HIS A 794 11.46 -18.03 -6.61
C HIS A 794 10.03 -17.48 -6.50
N LEU A 795 9.80 -16.51 -5.61
CA LEU A 795 8.49 -15.90 -5.40
C LEU A 795 8.07 -14.92 -6.51
N LEU A 796 9.01 -14.44 -7.36
CA LEU A 796 8.75 -13.43 -8.38
C LEU A 796 7.67 -13.81 -9.41
N SER A 797 7.52 -15.10 -9.72
CA SER A 797 6.54 -15.60 -10.70
C SER A 797 5.11 -15.74 -10.16
N TYR A 798 4.94 -15.72 -8.84
CA TYR A 798 3.63 -15.87 -8.18
C TYR A 798 2.95 -14.50 -8.05
N ASN A 799 2.62 -14.07 -6.82
CA ASN A 799 1.92 -12.80 -6.57
C ASN A 799 2.73 -11.56 -6.97
N PHE A 800 4.05 -11.69 -7.14
CA PHE A 800 4.93 -10.58 -7.53
C PHE A 800 5.11 -10.45 -9.05
N ARG A 801 4.35 -11.22 -9.84
CA ARG A 801 4.29 -11.07 -11.29
C ARG A 801 3.76 -9.69 -11.69
N ASP A 802 2.86 -9.12 -10.91
CA ASP A 802 2.25 -7.80 -11.20
C ASP A 802 3.19 -6.62 -10.94
N PHE A 803 4.33 -6.84 -10.26
CA PHE A 803 5.31 -5.77 -10.02
C PHE A 803 6.05 -5.41 -11.28
N THR A 804 6.31 -4.13 -11.50
CA THR A 804 7.18 -3.72 -12.60
C THR A 804 8.57 -4.34 -12.47
N ALA A 805 9.16 -4.76 -13.59
CA ALA A 805 10.47 -5.42 -13.57
C ALA A 805 11.58 -4.55 -12.94
N VAL A 806 11.47 -3.22 -13.10
CA VAL A 806 12.40 -2.24 -12.49
C VAL A 806 12.31 -2.22 -10.96
N ASN A 807 11.11 -2.34 -10.40
CA ASN A 807 10.93 -2.38 -8.95
C ASN A 807 11.50 -3.66 -8.36
N ALA A 808 11.23 -4.81 -9.00
CA ALA A 808 11.77 -6.10 -8.58
C ALA A 808 13.31 -6.10 -8.62
N LEU A 809 13.92 -5.51 -9.66
CA LEU A 809 15.36 -5.34 -9.74
C LEU A 809 15.89 -4.46 -8.60
N SER A 810 15.19 -3.36 -8.28
CA SER A 810 15.60 -2.45 -7.20
C SER A 810 15.66 -3.16 -5.84
N VAL A 811 14.70 -4.06 -5.57
CA VAL A 811 14.62 -4.87 -4.35
C VAL A 811 15.76 -5.88 -4.29
N LEU A 812 16.05 -6.57 -5.39
CA LEU A 812 17.20 -7.49 -5.46
C LEU A 812 18.53 -6.77 -5.24
N ASP A 813 18.73 -5.61 -5.88
CA ASP A 813 19.92 -4.81 -5.67
C ASP A 813 20.06 -4.33 -4.21
N ALA A 814 18.94 -4.08 -3.52
CA ALA A 814 18.95 -3.70 -2.10
C ALA A 814 19.28 -4.90 -1.20
N ALA A 815 18.85 -6.11 -1.55
CA ALA A 815 19.25 -7.33 -0.84
C ALA A 815 20.75 -7.59 -0.98
N LYS A 816 21.30 -7.44 -2.19
CA LYS A 816 22.74 -7.56 -2.48
C LYS A 816 23.62 -6.56 -1.72
N GLN A 817 23.10 -5.42 -1.30
CA GLN A 817 23.85 -4.47 -0.45
C GLN A 817 24.10 -4.99 0.96
N GLY A 818 23.29 -5.95 1.44
CA GLY A 818 23.47 -6.59 2.73
C GLY A 818 24.29 -7.88 2.67
N GLU A 819 24.65 -8.34 1.46
CA GLU A 819 25.46 -9.54 1.27
C GLU A 819 26.94 -9.17 1.38
N ASP A 820 27.68 -9.86 2.25
CA ASP A 820 29.13 -9.68 2.37
C ASP A 820 29.86 -10.55 1.33
N PRO A 821 30.52 -9.96 0.32
CA PRO A 821 31.16 -10.72 -0.75
C PRO A 821 32.33 -11.59 -0.28
N GLU A 822 32.90 -11.35 0.92
CA GLU A 822 34.05 -12.11 1.44
C GLU A 822 33.65 -13.34 2.26
N ALA A 823 32.40 -13.43 2.72
CA ALA A 823 31.96 -14.45 3.70
C ALA A 823 31.72 -15.86 3.13
N GLU A 824 31.39 -15.99 1.82
CA GLU A 824 31.51 -17.25 1.09
C GLU A 824 32.36 -16.97 -0.14
N GLY A 825 33.51 -17.63 -0.27
CA GLY A 825 34.34 -17.49 -1.47
C GLY A 825 33.53 -17.66 -2.75
N GLU A 826 33.90 -16.94 -3.82
CA GLU A 826 33.17 -16.88 -5.08
C GLU A 826 32.80 -18.29 -5.60
N LYS A 827 31.52 -18.68 -5.47
CA LYS A 827 30.97 -19.89 -6.09
C LYS A 827 30.84 -19.65 -7.59
N GLN A 828 31.95 -19.74 -8.32
CA GLN A 828 31.96 -19.62 -9.77
C GLN A 828 31.33 -20.87 -10.41
N LEU A 829 30.65 -20.67 -11.54
CA LEU A 829 30.03 -21.76 -12.30
C LEU A 829 31.11 -22.68 -12.92
N ASP A 830 31.22 -23.89 -12.38
CA ASP A 830 32.08 -24.95 -12.93
C ASP A 830 31.41 -25.72 -14.08
N LYS A 831 32.23 -26.37 -14.92
CA LYS A 831 31.76 -27.19 -16.05
C LYS A 831 30.82 -28.32 -15.61
N GLU A 832 31.11 -28.99 -14.49
CA GLU A 832 30.25 -30.06 -13.97
C GLU A 832 28.87 -29.53 -13.57
N ARG A 833 28.83 -28.36 -12.95
CA ARG A 833 27.58 -27.69 -12.59
C ARG A 833 26.82 -27.24 -13.82
N LEU A 834 27.51 -26.74 -14.85
CA LEU A 834 26.92 -26.35 -16.13
C LEU A 834 26.24 -27.54 -16.83
N HIS A 835 26.92 -28.69 -16.95
CA HIS A 835 26.35 -29.89 -17.58
C HIS A 835 25.25 -30.57 -16.74
N THR A 836 25.21 -30.33 -15.43
CA THR A 836 24.10 -30.77 -14.58
C THR A 836 22.83 -29.94 -14.86
N LEU A 837 23.00 -28.66 -15.17
CA LEU A 837 21.88 -27.72 -15.39
C LEU A 837 21.42 -27.67 -16.85
N PHE A 838 22.33 -27.84 -17.81
CA PHE A 838 22.04 -27.74 -19.24
C PHE A 838 22.57 -28.95 -20.01
N SER A 839 21.74 -29.50 -20.90
CA SER A 839 22.18 -30.50 -21.86
C SER A 839 23.08 -29.87 -22.94
N PRO A 840 23.99 -30.63 -23.58
CA PRO A 840 24.69 -30.16 -24.77
C PRO A 840 23.74 -29.66 -25.88
N TYR A 841 22.54 -30.24 -25.98
CA TYR A 841 21.51 -29.78 -26.92
C TYR A 841 20.95 -28.40 -26.57
N ASP A 842 20.86 -28.10 -25.28
CA ASP A 842 20.38 -26.82 -24.75
C ASP A 842 21.39 -25.70 -25.04
N LEU A 843 22.68 -25.95 -24.82
CA LEU A 843 23.76 -25.02 -25.19
C LEU A 843 23.74 -24.72 -26.70
N LYS A 844 23.56 -25.74 -27.55
CA LYS A 844 23.43 -25.57 -29.00
C LYS A 844 22.18 -24.77 -29.40
N ARG A 845 21.06 -24.93 -28.70
CA ARG A 845 19.83 -24.13 -28.92
C ARG A 845 20.05 -22.66 -28.55
N LEU A 846 20.73 -22.39 -27.43
CA LEU A 846 21.10 -21.03 -27.02
C LEU A 846 22.01 -20.36 -28.05
N GLU A 847 22.98 -21.08 -28.57
CA GLU A 847 23.87 -20.59 -29.63
C GLU A 847 23.11 -20.33 -30.94
N SER A 848 22.20 -21.24 -31.33
CA SER A 848 21.36 -21.08 -32.52
C SER A 848 20.45 -19.84 -32.43
N TYR A 849 19.89 -19.57 -31.24
CA TYR A 849 19.14 -18.34 -30.99
C TYR A 849 20.03 -17.09 -30.97
N ALA A 850 21.23 -17.17 -30.38
CA ALA A 850 22.19 -16.06 -30.39
C ALA A 850 22.64 -15.67 -31.81
N ASN A 851 22.59 -16.63 -32.74
CA ASN A 851 22.83 -16.44 -34.17
C ASN A 851 21.56 -16.07 -34.97
N ASN A 852 20.43 -15.80 -34.31
CA ASN A 852 19.13 -15.46 -34.91
C ASN A 852 18.56 -16.54 -35.86
N MET A 853 18.89 -17.81 -35.67
CA MET A 853 18.41 -18.92 -36.52
C MET A 853 17.06 -19.48 -36.06
N VAL A 854 16.66 -19.19 -34.83
CA VAL A 854 15.49 -19.79 -34.15
C VAL A 854 14.71 -18.71 -33.40
N ASP A 855 13.40 -18.91 -33.24
CA ASP A 855 12.54 -18.02 -32.44
C ASP A 855 12.75 -18.16 -30.94
N TYR A 856 12.42 -17.11 -30.18
CA TYR A 856 12.65 -17.04 -28.74
C TYR A 856 11.86 -18.09 -27.93
N HIS A 857 10.73 -18.59 -28.46
CA HIS A 857 9.94 -19.65 -27.83
C HIS A 857 10.76 -20.93 -27.58
N VAL A 858 11.77 -21.20 -28.42
CA VAL A 858 12.63 -22.37 -28.32
C VAL A 858 13.72 -22.21 -27.26
N ILE A 859 13.81 -21.07 -26.56
CA ILE A 859 14.77 -20.90 -25.46
C ILE A 859 14.10 -20.54 -24.12
N LEU A 860 12.79 -20.30 -24.11
CA LEU A 860 12.05 -19.88 -22.91
C LEU A 860 12.11 -20.86 -21.74
N ASP A 861 12.33 -22.15 -22.02
CA ASP A 861 12.53 -23.21 -21.03
C ASP A 861 13.84 -23.04 -20.23
N MET A 862 14.90 -22.54 -20.88
CA MET A 862 16.25 -22.41 -20.29
C MET A 862 16.50 -21.07 -19.59
N ILE A 863 15.83 -20.00 -20.04
CA ILE A 863 15.99 -18.63 -19.54
C ILE A 863 15.79 -18.47 -18.02
N PRO A 864 14.88 -19.20 -17.35
CA PRO A 864 14.69 -19.10 -15.90
C PRO A 864 15.93 -19.55 -15.13
N THR A 865 16.55 -20.65 -15.55
CA THR A 865 17.78 -21.18 -14.97
C THR A 865 18.93 -20.19 -15.18
N ILE A 866 19.03 -19.60 -16.39
CA ILE A 866 20.03 -18.56 -16.70
C ILE A 866 19.83 -17.32 -15.82
N ALA A 867 18.58 -16.88 -15.66
CA ALA A 867 18.25 -15.73 -14.82
C ALA A 867 18.56 -16.01 -13.35
N GLU A 868 18.24 -17.20 -12.84
CA GLU A 868 18.53 -17.60 -11.47
C GLU A 868 20.05 -17.60 -11.19
N LEU A 869 20.86 -18.20 -12.06
CA LEU A 869 22.32 -18.20 -11.93
C LEU A 869 22.89 -16.77 -11.92
N TYR A 870 22.37 -15.90 -12.81
CA TYR A 870 22.80 -14.51 -12.88
C TYR A 870 22.46 -13.72 -11.61
N PHE A 871 21.21 -13.83 -11.12
CA PHE A 871 20.76 -13.04 -9.98
C PHE A 871 21.31 -13.55 -8.65
N ARG A 872 21.63 -14.85 -8.51
CA ARG A 872 22.33 -15.44 -7.36
C ARG A 872 23.81 -15.06 -7.25
N GLY A 873 24.39 -14.44 -8.28
CA GLY A 873 25.82 -14.08 -8.28
C GLY A 873 26.76 -15.25 -8.56
N GLU A 874 26.25 -16.38 -9.08
CA GLU A 874 27.06 -17.55 -9.47
C GLU A 874 27.82 -17.32 -10.81
N MET A 875 27.65 -16.16 -11.44
CA MET A 875 28.35 -15.75 -12.66
C MET A 875 29.35 -14.61 -12.38
N PRO A 876 30.52 -14.58 -13.06
CA PRO A 876 31.57 -13.59 -12.83
C PRO A 876 31.09 -12.16 -13.02
N ALA A 877 31.70 -11.25 -12.25
CA ALA A 877 31.46 -9.81 -12.32
C ALA A 877 31.71 -9.18 -13.72
N ASP A 878 32.38 -9.91 -14.63
CA ASP A 878 32.64 -9.48 -16.01
C ASP A 878 31.36 -9.40 -16.88
N ILE A 879 30.32 -10.18 -16.56
CA ILE A 879 29.07 -10.17 -17.33
C ILE A 879 28.13 -9.12 -16.75
N LYS A 880 28.41 -7.85 -17.01
CA LYS A 880 27.51 -6.76 -16.62
C LYS A 880 26.42 -6.57 -17.68
N LEU A 881 25.17 -6.74 -17.26
CA LEU A 881 24.00 -6.35 -18.03
C LEU A 881 23.67 -4.88 -17.73
N SER A 882 23.18 -4.15 -18.73
CA SER A 882 22.63 -2.82 -18.48
C SER A 882 21.35 -2.95 -17.64
N GLY A 883 20.95 -1.91 -16.89
CA GLY A 883 19.75 -1.97 -16.04
C GLY A 883 18.48 -2.38 -16.80
N VAL A 884 18.33 -1.93 -18.05
CA VAL A 884 17.21 -2.34 -18.92
C VAL A 884 17.34 -3.81 -19.36
N GLN A 885 18.56 -4.28 -19.67
CA GLN A 885 18.80 -5.69 -19.98
C GLN A 885 18.49 -6.60 -18.79
N SER A 886 18.93 -6.23 -17.58
CA SER A 886 18.62 -6.96 -16.35
C SER A 886 17.11 -6.98 -16.07
N ALA A 887 16.41 -5.87 -16.29
CA ALA A 887 14.96 -5.82 -16.14
C ALA A 887 14.24 -6.73 -17.16
N ILE A 888 14.70 -6.80 -18.41
CA ILE A 888 14.15 -7.72 -19.42
C ILE A 888 14.42 -9.19 -19.02
N LEU A 889 15.64 -9.52 -18.60
CA LEU A 889 15.99 -10.87 -18.16
C LEU A 889 15.15 -11.30 -16.95
N LEU A 890 14.99 -10.41 -15.97
CA LEU A 890 14.15 -10.65 -14.79
C LEU A 890 12.67 -10.81 -15.17
N GLY A 891 12.17 -9.95 -16.06
CA GLY A 891 10.79 -9.96 -16.51
C GLY A 891 10.41 -11.24 -17.26
N ILE A 892 11.23 -11.66 -18.23
CA ILE A 892 10.99 -12.86 -19.02
C ILE A 892 11.32 -14.13 -18.22
N GLY A 893 12.47 -14.16 -17.55
CA GLY A 893 12.98 -15.35 -16.88
C GLY A 893 12.38 -15.64 -15.51
N LEU A 894 12.30 -14.64 -14.63
CA LEU A 894 11.85 -14.82 -13.25
C LEU A 894 10.38 -14.48 -13.04
N GLN A 895 9.88 -13.37 -13.59
CA GLN A 895 8.46 -12.98 -13.47
C GLN A 895 7.55 -13.66 -14.49
N ARG A 896 8.12 -14.31 -15.53
CA ARG A 896 7.38 -15.01 -16.58
C ARG A 896 6.35 -14.13 -17.31
N LYS A 897 6.72 -12.88 -17.56
CA LYS A 897 5.89 -11.91 -18.29
C LYS A 897 5.96 -12.12 -19.79
N SER A 898 4.89 -11.71 -20.47
CA SER A 898 4.90 -11.64 -21.93
C SER A 898 5.74 -10.44 -22.41
N VAL A 899 6.16 -10.48 -23.67
CA VAL A 899 6.87 -9.36 -24.31
C VAL A 899 5.97 -8.11 -24.39
N ASP A 900 4.66 -8.31 -24.56
CA ASP A 900 3.68 -7.21 -24.62
C ASP A 900 3.54 -6.49 -23.28
N ASP A 901 3.58 -7.24 -22.17
CA ASP A 901 3.57 -6.66 -20.83
C ASP A 901 4.84 -5.82 -20.59
N LEU A 902 5.99 -6.33 -21.02
CA LEU A 902 7.27 -5.61 -20.92
C LEU A 902 7.33 -4.39 -21.82
N GLN A 903 6.71 -4.43 -23.00
CA GLN A 903 6.55 -3.26 -23.88
C GLN A 903 5.79 -2.15 -23.16
N LYS A 904 4.67 -2.47 -22.49
CA LYS A 904 3.88 -1.48 -21.74
C LYS A 904 4.64 -0.93 -20.54
N GLU A 905 5.37 -1.78 -19.82
CA GLU A 905 6.12 -1.36 -18.63
C GLU A 905 7.34 -0.50 -18.94
N LEU A 906 8.15 -0.92 -19.93
CA LEU A 906 9.39 -0.23 -20.29
C LEU A 906 9.14 0.92 -21.27
N SER A 907 7.93 1.06 -21.81
CA SER A 907 7.59 2.02 -22.87
C SER A 907 8.50 1.88 -24.10
N LEU A 908 8.89 0.65 -24.42
CA LEU A 908 9.74 0.28 -25.57
C LEU A 908 8.92 -0.51 -26.59
N ALA A 909 9.22 -0.36 -27.88
CA ALA A 909 8.59 -1.18 -28.91
C ALA A 909 9.00 -2.66 -28.77
N SER A 910 8.10 -3.60 -29.06
CA SER A 910 8.33 -5.05 -28.97
C SER A 910 9.63 -5.49 -29.67
N ASN A 911 9.90 -4.97 -30.87
CA ASN A 911 11.11 -5.26 -31.63
C ASN A 911 12.40 -4.87 -30.89
N GLN A 912 12.38 -3.78 -30.12
CA GLN A 912 13.53 -3.34 -29.34
C GLN A 912 13.75 -4.24 -28.12
N VAL A 913 12.66 -4.69 -27.47
CA VAL A 913 12.73 -5.64 -26.36
C VAL A 913 13.36 -6.96 -26.82
N LEU A 914 12.91 -7.50 -27.95
CA LEU A 914 13.48 -8.72 -28.54
C LEU A 914 14.94 -8.54 -28.96
N ALA A 915 15.29 -7.41 -29.58
CA ALA A 915 16.68 -7.12 -29.96
C ALA A 915 17.62 -7.04 -28.73
N LEU A 916 17.16 -6.46 -27.62
CA LEU A 916 17.90 -6.46 -26.37
C LEU A 916 17.99 -7.86 -25.76
N PHE A 917 16.92 -8.65 -25.86
CA PHE A 917 16.88 -10.03 -25.39
C PHE A 917 17.87 -10.93 -26.15
N VAL A 918 17.98 -10.81 -27.47
CA VAL A 918 19.02 -11.49 -28.27
C VAL A 918 20.42 -11.13 -27.77
N LYS A 919 20.70 -9.85 -27.49
CA LYS A 919 22.00 -9.42 -26.95
C LYS A 919 22.30 -10.04 -25.59
N ILE A 920 21.29 -10.23 -24.74
CA ILE A 920 21.43 -10.89 -23.44
C ILE A 920 21.81 -12.36 -23.63
N VAL A 921 21.06 -13.09 -24.45
CA VAL A 921 21.33 -14.52 -24.70
C VAL A 921 22.70 -14.73 -25.33
N LYS A 922 23.11 -13.84 -26.25
CA LYS A 922 24.44 -13.88 -26.85
C LYS A 922 25.56 -13.74 -25.81
N LYS A 923 25.42 -12.85 -24.82
CA LYS A 923 26.39 -12.70 -23.72
C LYS A 923 26.51 -13.99 -22.90
N PHE A 924 25.38 -14.61 -22.55
CA PHE A 924 25.38 -15.85 -21.78
C PHE A 924 25.91 -17.05 -22.56
N SER A 925 25.56 -17.18 -23.84
CA SER A 925 26.10 -18.23 -24.72
C SER A 925 27.62 -18.13 -24.84
N GLN A 926 28.16 -16.92 -25.02
CA GLN A 926 29.60 -16.68 -25.06
C GLN A 926 30.27 -17.02 -23.72
N TYR A 927 29.61 -16.75 -22.60
CA TYR A 927 30.14 -17.10 -21.29
C TYR A 927 30.18 -18.61 -21.06
N PHE A 928 29.11 -19.34 -21.37
CA PHE A 928 29.09 -20.80 -21.23
C PHE A 928 30.17 -21.46 -22.10
N THR A 929 30.37 -20.94 -23.33
CA THR A 929 31.48 -21.39 -24.20
C THR A 929 32.84 -21.16 -23.53
N LYS A 930 33.06 -19.99 -22.93
CA LYS A 930 34.31 -19.69 -22.18
C LYS A 930 34.52 -20.59 -20.97
N VAL A 931 33.45 -20.99 -20.27
CA VAL A 931 33.54 -21.94 -19.14
C VAL A 931 33.96 -23.32 -19.63
N GLU A 932 33.40 -23.77 -20.76
CA GLU A 932 33.82 -25.03 -21.40
C GLU A 932 35.27 -24.95 -21.89
N GLU A 933 35.68 -23.85 -22.53
CA GLU A 933 37.06 -23.60 -22.96
C GLU A 933 38.04 -23.63 -21.79
N LYS A 934 37.77 -22.90 -20.69
CA LYS A 934 38.62 -22.90 -19.49
C LYS A 934 38.80 -24.29 -18.88
N ALA A 935 37.72 -25.07 -18.85
CA ALA A 935 37.80 -26.44 -18.34
C ALA A 935 38.58 -27.37 -19.27
N ILE A 936 38.51 -27.16 -20.59
CA ILE A 936 39.34 -27.88 -21.56
C ILE A 936 40.81 -27.46 -21.40
N GLU A 937 41.10 -26.16 -21.29
CA GLU A 937 42.46 -25.65 -21.03
C GLU A 937 43.06 -26.22 -19.73
N ALA A 938 42.26 -26.35 -18.67
CA ALA A 938 42.68 -26.96 -17.42
C ALA A 938 42.96 -28.47 -17.55
N SER A 939 42.28 -29.15 -18.48
CA SER A 939 42.50 -30.58 -18.77
C SER A 939 43.70 -30.85 -19.70
N ILE A 940 44.19 -29.82 -20.40
CA ILE A 940 45.39 -29.91 -21.23
C ILE A 940 46.62 -29.83 -20.31
N PRO A 941 47.56 -30.80 -20.36
CA PRO A 941 48.80 -30.73 -19.59
C PRO A 941 49.55 -29.44 -19.95
N LYS A 942 49.79 -28.56 -18.98
CA LYS A 942 50.65 -27.39 -19.21
C LYS A 942 52.04 -27.90 -19.60
N PRO A 943 52.61 -27.50 -20.75
CA PRO A 943 54.00 -27.80 -21.05
C PRO A 943 54.86 -27.19 -19.94
N SER A 944 55.76 -27.98 -19.37
CA SER A 944 56.67 -27.54 -18.31
C SER A 944 57.39 -26.28 -18.76
N LYS A 945 57.04 -25.14 -18.17
CA LYS A 945 57.85 -23.94 -18.26
C LYS A 945 59.19 -24.28 -17.61
N LYS A 946 60.24 -24.45 -18.42
CA LYS A 946 61.60 -24.27 -17.94
C LYS A 946 61.66 -22.85 -17.37
N GLU A 947 61.76 -22.76 -16.06
CA GLU A 947 62.10 -21.53 -15.36
C GLU A 947 63.50 -21.13 -15.84
N THR A 948 63.58 -20.09 -16.67
CA THR A 948 64.80 -19.28 -16.76
C THR A 948 64.88 -18.47 -15.48
N SER A 949 65.46 -19.07 -14.45
CA SER A 949 65.99 -18.34 -13.30
C SER A 949 67.31 -17.70 -13.72
N ASP A 950 67.28 -16.38 -13.94
CA ASP A 950 68.44 -15.53 -13.75
C ASP A 950 68.86 -15.63 -12.28
N GLU A 951 69.87 -16.43 -11.97
CA GLU A 951 70.83 -16.10 -10.91
C GLU A 951 72.10 -16.96 -11.00
N SER A 952 73.21 -16.25 -10.90
CA SER A 952 74.59 -16.72 -10.96
C SER A 952 74.93 -17.81 -9.93
N GLY A 953 75.53 -18.91 -10.38
CA GLY A 953 76.27 -19.79 -9.47
C GLY A 953 76.55 -21.19 -9.99
N LYS A 954 77.80 -21.43 -10.40
CA LYS A 954 78.54 -22.71 -10.46
C LYS A 954 77.90 -23.89 -11.20
N ARG A 955 78.56 -24.25 -12.30
CA ARG A 955 78.43 -25.54 -12.98
C ARG A 955 79.01 -26.64 -12.10
N ASP A 956 78.21 -27.66 -11.81
CA ASP A 956 78.72 -28.98 -11.44
C ASP A 956 78.39 -29.98 -12.54
N ILE A 957 79.42 -30.77 -12.86
CA ILE A 957 79.55 -31.70 -13.96
C ILE A 957 79.11 -33.08 -13.45
N ALA A 958 77.94 -33.54 -13.87
CA ALA A 958 77.55 -34.96 -13.95
C ALA A 958 76.06 -35.02 -14.31
N ASP A 959 75.75 -35.32 -15.57
CA ASP A 959 74.61 -36.13 -16.03
C ASP A 959 74.52 -36.04 -17.58
N GLU A 960 75.63 -36.38 -18.24
CA GLU A 960 75.78 -36.50 -19.70
C GLU A 960 75.30 -37.87 -20.26
N GLU A 961 74.52 -38.66 -19.51
CA GLU A 961 74.11 -40.02 -19.94
C GLU A 961 72.62 -40.18 -20.28
N ALA A 962 71.92 -39.10 -20.65
CA ALA A 962 70.55 -39.17 -21.19
C ALA A 962 70.38 -38.54 -22.59
N TRP A 963 71.48 -38.31 -23.31
CA TRP A 963 71.48 -37.75 -24.67
C TRP A 963 72.13 -38.75 -25.64
N GLN A 964 71.34 -39.72 -26.11
CA GLN A 964 71.62 -40.37 -27.39
C GLN A 964 70.88 -39.56 -28.48
N PRO A 965 71.58 -38.98 -29.47
CA PRO A 965 70.91 -38.34 -30.59
C PRO A 965 70.20 -39.41 -31.43
N LEU A 966 68.87 -39.35 -31.51
CA LEU A 966 68.14 -40.10 -32.53
C LEU A 966 68.59 -39.62 -33.91
N ALA A 967 69.03 -40.57 -34.73
CA ALA A 967 69.52 -40.35 -36.09
C ALA A 967 68.41 -40.52 -37.14
N GLU A 968 67.21 -40.01 -36.87
CA GLU A 968 66.08 -39.96 -37.81
C GLU A 968 65.37 -38.60 -37.67
N ASP A 969 65.08 -37.96 -38.81
CA ASP A 969 64.44 -36.65 -38.89
C ASP A 969 62.98 -36.72 -38.40
N VAL A 970 62.59 -35.78 -37.52
CA VAL A 970 61.26 -35.68 -36.88
C VAL A 970 60.12 -35.54 -37.91
N ASP A 971 60.44 -35.10 -39.13
CA ASP A 971 59.48 -34.96 -40.22
C ASP A 971 59.07 -36.33 -40.82
N GLU A 972 59.95 -37.33 -40.82
CA GLU A 972 59.62 -38.68 -41.35
C GLU A 972 58.69 -39.48 -40.41
N ASP A 973 58.76 -39.25 -39.11
CA ASP A 973 57.87 -39.89 -38.12
C ASP A 973 56.47 -39.24 -38.10
N LEU A 974 56.38 -37.93 -38.35
CA LEU A 974 55.11 -37.23 -38.53
C LEU A 974 54.40 -37.67 -39.82
N GLU A 975 55.15 -37.93 -40.89
CA GLU A 975 54.60 -38.46 -42.14
C GLU A 975 54.16 -39.93 -42.02
N LYS A 976 54.90 -40.78 -41.30
CA LYS A 976 54.49 -42.17 -41.02
C LYS A 976 53.22 -42.23 -40.17
N ALA A 977 53.13 -41.43 -39.10
CA ALA A 977 51.94 -41.35 -38.26
C ALA A 977 50.72 -40.75 -39.01
N GLY A 978 50.95 -39.76 -39.87
CA GLY A 978 49.92 -39.20 -40.73
C GLY A 978 49.38 -40.19 -41.76
N ASN A 979 50.25 -41.03 -42.33
CA ASN A 979 49.88 -42.05 -43.31
C ASN A 979 49.13 -43.23 -42.68
N GLU A 980 49.46 -43.66 -41.46
CA GLU A 980 48.69 -44.70 -40.74
C GLU A 980 47.25 -44.25 -40.42
N VAL A 981 47.07 -42.99 -40.01
CA VAL A 981 45.74 -42.42 -39.73
C VAL A 981 44.92 -42.24 -41.02
N LEU A 982 45.57 -41.85 -42.12
CA LEU A 982 44.94 -41.75 -43.43
C LEU A 982 44.53 -43.11 -44.01
N ASP A 983 45.32 -44.16 -43.77
CA ASP A 983 45.00 -45.50 -44.24
C ASP A 983 43.90 -46.17 -43.38
N GLU A 984 43.84 -45.92 -42.08
CA GLU A 984 42.68 -46.28 -41.25
C GLU A 984 41.39 -45.57 -41.69
N LEU A 985 41.48 -44.27 -42.03
CA LEU A 985 40.34 -43.51 -42.53
C LEU A 985 39.89 -43.98 -43.92
N LYS A 986 40.82 -44.34 -44.81
CA LYS A 986 40.52 -44.92 -46.12
C LYS A 986 39.91 -46.32 -46.00
N ALA A 987 40.33 -47.13 -45.03
CA ALA A 987 39.73 -48.43 -44.76
C ALA A 987 38.28 -48.30 -44.27
N LYS A 988 38.03 -47.39 -43.31
CA LYS A 988 36.66 -47.08 -42.82
C LYS A 988 35.77 -46.47 -43.90
N GLN A 989 36.32 -45.64 -44.79
CA GLN A 989 35.58 -45.11 -45.95
C GLN A 989 35.30 -46.17 -47.01
N ARG A 990 36.22 -47.09 -47.30
CA ARG A 990 35.98 -48.22 -48.21
C ARG A 990 34.89 -49.17 -47.70
N GLU A 991 34.87 -49.46 -46.40
CA GLU A 991 33.79 -50.25 -45.79
C GLU A 991 32.42 -49.53 -45.85
N LEU A 992 32.40 -48.20 -45.76
CA LEU A 992 31.18 -47.40 -45.92
C LEU A 992 30.69 -47.37 -47.38
N ILE A 993 31.61 -47.26 -48.34
CA ILE A 993 31.33 -47.19 -49.78
C ILE A 993 30.82 -48.54 -50.32
N ASP A 994 31.39 -49.67 -49.88
CA ASP A 994 30.91 -51.02 -50.26
C ASP A 994 29.53 -51.35 -49.68
N SER A 995 29.06 -50.60 -48.68
CA SER A 995 27.73 -50.78 -48.07
C SER A 995 26.59 -50.01 -48.78
N LEU A 996 26.91 -49.20 -49.80
CA LEU A 996 25.95 -48.35 -50.53
C LEU A 996 25.70 -48.89 -51.95
N ASP A 997 24.45 -49.28 -52.24
CA ASP A 997 24.02 -49.73 -53.57
C ASP A 997 23.84 -48.53 -54.53
N LEU A 998 24.90 -48.19 -55.26
CA LEU A 998 24.97 -47.04 -56.18
C LEU A 998 24.23 -47.21 -57.51
N SER A 999 23.50 -48.32 -57.69
CA SER A 999 22.72 -48.59 -58.91
C SER A 999 21.50 -47.66 -59.10
N LYS A 1000 21.13 -46.85 -58.09
CA LYS A 1000 20.03 -45.86 -58.13
C LYS A 1000 20.38 -44.49 -58.71
N TYR A 1001 21.66 -44.20 -58.98
CA TYR A 1001 22.09 -42.90 -59.52
C TYR A 1001 22.82 -42.99 -60.86
N ALA A 1002 22.76 -44.15 -61.53
CA ALA A 1002 23.32 -44.31 -62.87
C ALA A 1002 22.47 -43.56 -63.90
N ILE A 1003 23.00 -42.46 -64.43
CA ILE A 1003 22.42 -41.74 -65.57
C ILE A 1003 22.69 -42.58 -66.81
N GLY A 1004 21.65 -43.09 -67.46
CA GLY A 1004 21.75 -43.85 -68.70
C GLY A 1004 21.50 -42.94 -69.92
N GLY A 1005 22.40 -43.00 -70.90
CA GLY A 1005 22.26 -42.43 -72.23
C GLY A 1005 23.45 -42.83 -73.10
N THR A 1006 23.21 -43.18 -74.36
CA THR A 1006 24.27 -43.47 -75.34
C THR A 1006 24.86 -42.17 -75.90
N ASP A 1007 26.14 -42.16 -76.29
CA ASP A 1007 26.83 -40.95 -76.78
C ASP A 1007 26.10 -40.26 -77.95
N ASP A 1008 25.37 -41.02 -78.78
CA ASP A 1008 24.56 -40.50 -79.88
C ASP A 1008 23.35 -39.67 -79.41
N ASP A 1009 22.74 -40.00 -78.28
CA ASP A 1009 21.61 -39.25 -77.71
C ASP A 1009 22.06 -37.91 -77.11
N TRP A 1010 23.26 -37.89 -76.54
CA TRP A 1010 23.89 -36.68 -76.03
C TRP A 1010 24.35 -35.75 -77.17
N ALA A 1011 24.90 -36.30 -78.26
CA ALA A 1011 25.24 -35.54 -79.45
C ALA A 1011 24.02 -34.89 -80.13
N ALA A 1012 22.89 -35.60 -80.18
CA ALA A 1012 21.62 -35.07 -80.70
C ALA A 1012 21.02 -33.96 -79.82
N ALA A 1013 21.14 -34.08 -78.49
CA ALA A 1013 20.75 -33.03 -77.55
C ALA A 1013 21.63 -31.77 -77.72
N GLU A 1014 22.93 -31.94 -77.90
CA GLU A 1014 23.90 -30.85 -78.05
C GLU A 1014 23.70 -30.07 -79.36
N GLN A 1015 23.39 -30.75 -80.47
CA GLN A 1015 23.06 -30.09 -81.74
C GLN A 1015 21.76 -29.28 -81.67
N ARG A 1016 20.75 -29.77 -80.95
CA ARG A 1016 19.50 -29.02 -80.73
C ARG A 1016 19.69 -27.79 -79.85
N VAL A 1017 20.53 -27.88 -78.83
CA VAL A 1017 20.92 -26.72 -77.99
C VAL A 1017 21.67 -25.67 -78.81
N LYS A 1018 22.60 -26.08 -79.69
CA LYS A 1018 23.28 -25.16 -80.62
C LYS A 1018 22.30 -24.47 -81.58
N SER A 1019 21.29 -25.17 -82.09
CA SER A 1019 20.25 -24.57 -82.95
C SER A 1019 19.31 -23.59 -82.23
N LEU A 1020 19.12 -23.73 -80.91
CA LEU A 1020 18.38 -22.78 -80.07
C LEU A 1020 19.18 -21.49 -79.80
N SER A 1021 20.52 -21.57 -79.82
CA SER A 1021 21.41 -20.43 -79.55
C SER A 1021 21.57 -19.46 -80.72
N SER A 1022 21.27 -19.87 -81.96
CA SER A 1022 21.46 -19.04 -83.18
C SER A 1022 20.26 -18.17 -83.59
N GLY A 1023 19.32 -17.89 -82.68
CA GLY A 1023 18.51 -16.66 -82.73
C GLY A 1023 17.51 -16.46 -83.87
N LYS A 1024 16.90 -17.50 -84.45
CA LYS A 1024 15.74 -17.35 -85.36
C LYS A 1024 14.67 -18.43 -85.16
N LYS A 1025 13.81 -18.22 -84.15
CA LYS A 1025 12.36 -18.54 -84.08
C LYS A 1025 11.90 -18.50 -82.63
N THR A 1026 10.98 -17.59 -82.31
CA THR A 1026 10.36 -17.46 -80.99
C THR A 1026 9.30 -18.56 -80.80
N GLY A 1027 9.50 -19.43 -79.79
CA GLY A 1027 8.46 -20.33 -79.28
C GLY A 1027 8.78 -21.84 -79.28
N VAL A 1028 9.81 -22.29 -78.55
CA VAL A 1028 10.01 -23.71 -78.19
C VAL A 1028 10.56 -23.85 -76.75
N ASN A 1029 10.03 -24.80 -75.96
CA ASN A 1029 10.38 -25.07 -74.55
C ASN A 1029 11.85 -25.52 -74.37
N SER A 1030 12.47 -25.11 -73.25
CA SER A 1030 13.91 -25.26 -72.93
C SER A 1030 14.32 -26.55 -72.20
N VAL A 1031 13.44 -27.55 -72.10
CA VAL A 1031 13.70 -28.79 -71.33
C VAL A 1031 13.84 -29.98 -72.28
N ILE A 1032 14.97 -30.68 -72.23
CA ILE A 1032 15.26 -31.89 -73.01
C ILE A 1032 15.34 -33.09 -72.06
N SER A 1033 14.51 -34.11 -72.29
CA SER A 1033 14.52 -35.37 -71.52
C SER A 1033 15.09 -36.51 -72.33
N ILE A 1034 16.08 -37.21 -71.80
CA ILE A 1034 16.64 -38.45 -72.38
C ILE A 1034 15.95 -39.65 -71.69
N LYS A 1035 15.46 -40.62 -72.47
CA LYS A 1035 14.74 -41.78 -71.92
C LYS A 1035 15.73 -42.85 -71.47
N ASN A 1036 15.63 -43.26 -70.20
CA ASN A 1036 16.42 -44.36 -69.64
C ASN A 1036 15.57 -45.65 -69.61
N GLU A 1037 15.98 -46.69 -70.34
CA GLU A 1037 15.19 -47.93 -70.51
C GLU A 1037 15.11 -48.81 -69.25
N LYS A 1038 15.90 -48.54 -68.20
CA LYS A 1038 15.97 -49.40 -67.00
C LYS A 1038 15.02 -49.04 -65.84
N SER A 1039 14.19 -48.02 -65.94
CA SER A 1039 13.32 -47.58 -64.81
C SER A 1039 11.84 -48.03 -64.89
N SER A 1040 11.46 -48.86 -65.84
CA SER A 1040 10.04 -49.21 -66.11
C SER A 1040 9.51 -50.42 -65.33
N LYS A 1041 9.64 -50.47 -64.00
CA LYS A 1041 8.83 -51.38 -63.17
C LYS A 1041 8.25 -50.68 -61.94
N LYS A 1042 6.96 -50.30 -62.06
CA LYS A 1042 6.07 -49.96 -60.92
C LYS A 1042 6.19 -51.03 -59.83
N ARG A 1043 6.59 -50.68 -58.60
CA ARG A 1043 6.39 -51.53 -57.42
C ARG A 1043 5.88 -50.74 -56.20
N LYS A 1044 4.91 -51.37 -55.54
CA LYS A 1044 3.99 -50.89 -54.50
C LYS A 1044 4.72 -50.58 -53.17
N LEU A 1045 4.18 -49.63 -52.40
CA LEU A 1045 4.59 -49.30 -51.02
C LEU A 1045 4.49 -50.53 -50.10
N GLU A 1046 5.59 -50.91 -49.45
CA GLU A 1046 5.60 -51.82 -48.30
C GLU A 1046 5.37 -51.04 -47.00
N SER A 1047 4.52 -51.54 -46.11
CA SER A 1047 4.14 -50.89 -44.85
C SER A 1047 5.23 -51.01 -43.77
N ALA A 1048 5.33 -49.99 -42.92
CA ALA A 1048 6.33 -49.86 -41.84
C ALA A 1048 6.48 -51.07 -40.89
N GLN A 1049 5.46 -51.91 -40.77
CA GLN A 1049 5.52 -53.13 -39.94
C GLN A 1049 6.47 -54.20 -40.51
N GLN A 1050 6.61 -54.31 -41.84
CA GLN A 1050 7.53 -55.28 -42.46
C GLN A 1050 9.01 -54.85 -42.37
N LEU A 1051 9.26 -53.54 -42.27
CA LEU A 1051 10.59 -52.98 -42.02
C LEU A 1051 11.03 -53.20 -40.57
N ALA A 1052 10.11 -53.02 -39.62
CA ALA A 1052 10.38 -53.26 -38.19
C ALA A 1052 10.69 -54.75 -37.89
N GLU A 1053 10.02 -55.70 -38.56
CA GLU A 1053 10.34 -57.13 -38.41
C GLU A 1053 11.69 -57.52 -39.02
N LYS A 1054 12.10 -56.87 -40.13
CA LYS A 1054 13.43 -57.08 -40.72
C LYS A 1054 14.54 -56.51 -39.83
N GLU A 1055 14.31 -55.37 -39.16
CA GLU A 1055 15.29 -54.82 -38.21
C GLU A 1055 15.40 -55.66 -36.93
N LYS A 1056 14.29 -56.19 -36.40
CA LYS A 1056 14.32 -57.13 -35.26
C LYS A 1056 15.16 -58.38 -35.58
N LYS A 1057 14.97 -58.99 -36.75
CA LYS A 1057 15.77 -60.15 -37.19
C LYS A 1057 17.26 -59.82 -37.36
N ARG A 1058 17.59 -58.57 -37.73
CA ARG A 1058 18.98 -58.11 -37.91
C ARG A 1058 19.67 -57.82 -36.57
N GLN A 1059 18.94 -57.37 -35.55
CA GLN A 1059 19.45 -57.23 -34.18
C GLN A 1059 19.64 -58.59 -33.49
N GLU A 1060 18.74 -59.56 -33.67
CA GLU A 1060 18.89 -60.92 -33.13
C GLU A 1060 20.11 -61.66 -33.71
N GLY A 1061 20.49 -61.37 -34.97
CA GLY A 1061 21.72 -61.89 -35.59
C GLY A 1061 23.00 -61.35 -34.96
N LYS A 1062 23.02 -60.08 -34.51
CA LYS A 1062 24.19 -59.47 -33.85
C LYS A 1062 24.40 -59.98 -32.42
N ILE A 1063 23.34 -60.35 -31.70
CA ILE A 1063 23.42 -60.93 -30.34
C ILE A 1063 24.01 -62.36 -30.37
N LYS A 1064 23.83 -63.10 -31.47
CA LYS A 1064 24.46 -64.43 -31.63
C LYS A 1064 25.96 -64.37 -31.94
N LEU A 1065 26.46 -63.27 -32.51
CA LEU A 1065 27.89 -63.06 -32.79
C LEU A 1065 28.68 -62.64 -31.54
N SER A 1066 28.08 -61.90 -30.59
CA SER A 1066 28.78 -61.52 -29.35
C SER A 1066 28.96 -62.65 -28.34
N LYS A 1067 28.14 -63.73 -28.41
CA LYS A 1067 28.32 -64.93 -27.59
C LYS A 1067 29.44 -65.86 -28.06
N LYS A 1068 29.92 -65.72 -29.31
CA LYS A 1068 31.03 -66.53 -29.85
C LYS A 1068 32.42 -65.95 -29.56
N ALA A 1069 32.51 -64.67 -29.18
CA ALA A 1069 33.75 -63.98 -28.81
C ALA A 1069 34.11 -64.05 -27.30
N ARG A 1070 33.33 -64.77 -26.49
CA ARG A 1070 33.61 -65.01 -25.05
C ARG A 1070 34.06 -66.45 -24.73
N LYS A 1071 34.36 -67.24 -25.77
CA LYS A 1071 35.06 -68.54 -25.70
C LYS A 1071 36.08 -68.62 -26.84
N SER A 1072 37.12 -67.81 -26.73
CA SER A 1072 38.42 -67.98 -27.39
C SER A 1072 39.45 -67.28 -26.54
#